data_AF-A0A7C0ZM12-F1
#
_entry.id   AF-A0A7C0ZM12-F1
#
_cell.length_a   1.000
_cell.length_b   1.000
_cell.length_c   1.000
_cell.angle_alpha   90.00
_cell.angle_beta   90.00
_cell.angle_gamma   90.00
#
_symmetry.space_group_name_H-M   'P 1'
#
loop_
_entity.id
_entity.type
_entity.pdbx_description
1 polymer ?
#
loop_
_entity_poly.entity_id
_entity_poly.type
_entity_poly.pdbx_seq_one_letter_code
_entity_poly.pdbx_strand_id
1 'polypeptide(L)'
;MKKQKIYLSILAIVILISLFIIFLATTKNQQVVKASPGIYLEFRCDENNNKCGDRILVRACVGTGGEKVCTPGFDKIDDLIQAIKEKWGWEEPENWSDLPSLLKCKDYQICTRLVPPPTEWSKIPAYCKCKGKCIEKPKRAGTEECPECGIRDGIDFVNPESGPIFLPAHFDWEKVEGAKSYRWKAVPVAIPGVTYVPSTNTKTIVSDVIRDISHPRNPPTEYTPPSCSLQSGNAYYWKVQPCCDLAGLNCKPWAELDAWPFTTSLAPEPATPSDPDWNNTTSEAETQDIPVILDWCDPPDNTVMLGEGRKGEYYYDQGRGKNITSYKLKLYHINSENQEECHPLLVKDGKCIPKEIIPGSNWPWDKLYSLWEDFTGTYLIENQRYRWQVATCYLSEGKEYCSDYSQKWGFSVGTNIRETELIAPPNNINDAIGLPVTFKWNRAIGINSYNYNIGGHTGTTSANIITFDWPDFELDTVYNWTIQPCTDYAAQNCKDWLDPWQFKITGAPPVLLAPTGTEALSAVIPVKLDWKDVSGAGSYEYRILGGISPVKGVVNVSEVVVDYPDLKLNHVYTWQVRTCAHKDGSVCGKWSNLGAFTTFSMGFPVLIKPSLNAKIEEPEIRFSWKPLKGAKYYEYVIKNKSTGEEIFHKIINSDSITHYSYEFPEVGEYEWRVRGCLDSSCGTGGAGPWSNWRTFNLALTAPPERQGGLVPCGRLYDDPNTPCDEREQCQIKHLFLLIRNILDFLLWKLATILLILALVAVGVMLYISKGETTIILQVKSALKWIVIGYGLILLAWSIVNFLLALAGFRFQIFGHWWELPF
;
A
#
# COMPACT_ATOMS: atom_id res chain seq x y z
N MET A 1 -29.14 -46.60 -20.57
CA MET A 1 -30.40 -46.25 -21.27
C MET A 1 -31.59 -46.04 -20.32
N LYS A 2 -31.50 -45.14 -19.33
CA LYS A 2 -32.69 -44.61 -18.62
C LYS A 2 -32.54 -43.19 -18.05
N LYS A 3 -31.40 -42.51 -18.30
CA LYS A 3 -31.14 -41.11 -17.92
C LYS A 3 -31.01 -40.13 -19.08
N GLN A 4 -31.08 -40.60 -20.33
CA GLN A 4 -31.01 -39.75 -21.54
C GLN A 4 -32.40 -39.38 -22.11
N LYS A 5 -33.49 -39.92 -21.54
CA LYS A 5 -34.88 -39.54 -21.86
C LYS A 5 -35.44 -38.43 -20.96
N ILE A 6 -34.73 -38.03 -19.90
CA ILE A 6 -35.19 -36.98 -18.96
C ILE A 6 -34.75 -35.58 -19.45
N TYR A 7 -33.58 -35.47 -20.10
CA TYR A 7 -33.09 -34.20 -20.64
C TYR A 7 -33.88 -33.73 -21.88
N LEU A 8 -34.38 -34.64 -22.73
CA LEU A 8 -35.25 -34.27 -23.85
C LEU A 8 -36.65 -33.83 -23.39
N SER A 9 -37.18 -34.38 -22.29
CA SER A 9 -38.48 -33.98 -21.76
C SER A 9 -38.45 -32.61 -21.07
N ILE A 10 -37.34 -32.25 -20.42
CA ILE A 10 -37.18 -30.93 -19.80
C ILE A 10 -36.98 -29.85 -20.86
N LEU A 11 -36.25 -30.15 -21.95
CA LEU A 11 -36.08 -29.21 -23.07
C LEU A 11 -37.40 -28.99 -23.84
N ALA A 12 -38.24 -30.03 -23.99
CA ALA A 12 -39.56 -29.91 -24.61
C ALA A 12 -40.55 -29.10 -23.74
N ILE A 13 -40.47 -29.22 -22.41
CA ILE A 13 -41.30 -28.43 -21.48
C ILE A 13 -40.88 -26.95 -21.48
N VAL A 14 -39.59 -26.64 -21.56
CA VAL A 14 -39.12 -25.24 -21.67
C VAL A 14 -39.53 -24.61 -23.01
N ILE A 15 -39.47 -25.36 -24.11
CA ILE A 15 -39.93 -24.88 -25.43
C ILE A 15 -41.47 -24.71 -25.47
N LEU A 16 -42.23 -25.58 -24.81
CA LEU A 16 -43.69 -25.44 -24.66
C LEU A 16 -44.08 -24.28 -23.74
N ILE A 17 -43.32 -24.00 -22.68
CA ILE A 17 -43.55 -22.82 -21.81
C ILE A 17 -43.17 -21.52 -22.54
N SER A 18 -42.11 -21.52 -23.35
CA SER A 18 -41.77 -20.37 -24.21
C SER A 18 -42.80 -20.13 -25.32
N LEU A 19 -43.35 -21.18 -25.93
CA LEU A 19 -44.43 -21.05 -26.92
C LEU A 19 -45.78 -20.67 -26.27
N PHE A 20 -46.05 -21.10 -25.03
CA PHE A 20 -47.28 -20.76 -24.31
C PHE A 20 -47.25 -19.33 -23.73
N ILE A 21 -46.07 -18.79 -23.36
CA ILE A 21 -45.90 -17.37 -23.00
C ILE A 21 -46.03 -16.47 -24.25
N ILE A 22 -45.61 -16.95 -25.43
CA ILE A 22 -45.86 -16.24 -26.71
C ILE A 22 -47.35 -16.32 -27.12
N PHE A 23 -48.05 -17.42 -26.77
CA PHE A 23 -49.48 -17.59 -27.08
C PHE A 23 -50.43 -16.90 -26.08
N LEU A 24 -50.01 -16.68 -24.82
CA LEU A 24 -50.80 -15.96 -23.80
C LEU A 24 -50.60 -14.43 -23.81
N ALA A 25 -49.55 -13.91 -24.47
CA ALA A 25 -49.38 -12.47 -24.69
C ALA A 25 -50.24 -11.94 -25.86
N THR A 26 -50.98 -12.80 -26.55
CA THR A 26 -51.84 -12.41 -27.68
C THR A 26 -53.26 -12.93 -27.52
N THR A 27 -53.98 -12.51 -26.46
CA THR A 27 -55.41 -12.19 -26.56
C THR A 27 -55.97 -11.54 -25.28
N LYS A 28 -56.68 -10.42 -25.49
CA LYS A 28 -57.65 -9.73 -24.61
C LYS A 28 -57.11 -8.89 -23.43
N ASN A 29 -56.81 -7.63 -23.73
CA ASN A 29 -57.78 -6.56 -23.46
C ASN A 29 -57.49 -5.36 -24.40
N GLN A 30 -58.07 -5.47 -25.60
CA GLN A 30 -58.30 -4.33 -26.48
C GLN A 30 -59.26 -3.39 -25.75
N GLN A 31 -58.74 -2.25 -25.31
CA GLN A 31 -59.55 -1.04 -25.43
C GLN A 31 -59.82 -0.81 -26.91
N VAL A 32 -61.08 -0.57 -27.22
CA VAL A 32 -61.58 -0.28 -28.55
C VAL A 32 -60.85 0.97 -29.08
N VAL A 33 -59.89 0.76 -29.98
CA VAL A 33 -59.51 1.76 -30.97
C VAL A 33 -59.89 1.16 -32.31
N LYS A 34 -60.93 1.72 -32.94
CA LYS A 34 -61.36 1.36 -34.30
C LYS A 34 -60.15 1.53 -35.24
N ALA A 35 -59.61 0.43 -35.77
CA ALA A 35 -58.67 0.50 -36.90
C ALA A 35 -59.46 0.82 -38.17
N SER A 36 -59.29 2.02 -38.69
CA SER A 36 -59.82 2.44 -39.99
C SER A 36 -59.11 1.66 -41.12
N PRO A 37 -59.80 1.17 -42.16
CA PRO A 37 -59.13 0.55 -43.30
C PRO A 37 -58.29 1.61 -44.03
N GLY A 38 -57.00 1.35 -44.27
CA GLY A 38 -56.14 2.27 -45.01
C GLY A 38 -56.53 2.36 -46.50
N ILE A 39 -56.69 3.56 -47.04
CA ILE A 39 -56.76 3.82 -48.48
C ILE A 39 -55.33 3.82 -49.03
N TYR A 40 -55.10 3.07 -50.11
CA TYR A 40 -53.86 3.15 -50.87
C TYR A 40 -54.12 3.73 -52.26
N LEU A 41 -53.22 4.60 -52.72
CA LEU A 41 -53.30 5.22 -54.05
C LEU A 41 -52.48 4.42 -55.06
N GLU A 42 -53.07 4.17 -56.21
CA GLU A 42 -52.39 3.61 -57.37
C GLU A 42 -52.36 4.65 -58.49
N PHE A 43 -51.31 4.65 -59.31
CA PHE A 43 -51.08 5.61 -60.40
C PHE A 43 -50.98 4.93 -61.78
N ARG A 44 -51.48 5.59 -62.82
CA ARG A 44 -51.36 5.19 -64.23
C ARG A 44 -51.16 6.41 -65.14
N CYS A 45 -50.25 6.32 -66.09
CA CYS A 45 -50.05 7.32 -67.15
C CYS A 45 -50.82 6.92 -68.42
N ASP A 46 -51.42 7.88 -69.13
CA ASP A 46 -52.13 7.65 -70.40
C ASP A 46 -51.14 7.58 -71.59
N GLU A 47 -51.36 6.66 -72.53
CA GLU A 47 -50.38 6.25 -73.56
C GLU A 47 -50.44 7.03 -74.88
N ASN A 48 -51.25 8.08 -75.00
CA ASN A 48 -51.40 8.75 -76.29
C ASN A 48 -50.30 9.83 -76.52
N ASN A 49 -49.34 9.50 -77.42
CA ASN A 49 -48.43 10.37 -78.18
C ASN A 49 -47.01 10.72 -77.68
N ASN A 50 -46.22 9.75 -77.18
CA ASN A 50 -44.73 9.82 -77.11
C ASN A 50 -44.10 11.12 -76.52
N LYS A 51 -44.88 11.87 -75.75
CA LYS A 51 -44.51 12.85 -74.74
C LYS A 51 -45.09 12.28 -73.45
N CYS A 52 -44.33 12.21 -72.35
CA CYS A 52 -44.93 11.87 -71.05
C CYS A 52 -45.99 12.93 -70.75
N GLY A 53 -47.25 12.56 -70.96
CA GLY A 53 -48.38 13.46 -71.09
C GLY A 53 -48.88 13.98 -69.74
N ASP A 54 -49.48 15.16 -69.80
CA ASP A 54 -49.86 16.07 -68.71
C ASP A 54 -50.89 15.55 -67.68
N ARG A 55 -51.18 14.24 -67.64
CA ARG A 55 -52.24 13.67 -66.80
C ARG A 55 -51.84 12.34 -66.18
N ILE A 56 -51.72 12.34 -64.85
CA ILE A 56 -51.60 11.14 -64.03
C ILE A 56 -53.00 10.79 -63.54
N LEU A 57 -53.48 9.61 -63.88
CA LEU A 57 -54.72 9.10 -63.30
C LEU A 57 -54.40 8.45 -61.95
N VAL A 58 -55.17 8.81 -60.92
CA VAL A 58 -55.06 8.32 -59.55
C VAL A 58 -56.35 7.63 -59.18
N ARG A 59 -56.26 6.45 -58.55
CA ARG A 59 -57.42 5.79 -57.95
C ARG A 59 -57.14 5.37 -56.52
N ALA A 60 -58.19 5.37 -55.71
CA ALA A 60 -58.15 4.87 -54.34
C ALA A 60 -58.67 3.44 -54.29
N CYS A 61 -57.98 2.58 -53.55
CA CYS A 61 -58.38 1.19 -53.33
C CYS A 61 -58.39 0.86 -51.83
N VAL A 62 -59.38 0.09 -51.40
CA VAL A 62 -59.52 -0.39 -50.01
C VAL A 62 -59.59 -1.92 -50.01
N GLY A 63 -58.72 -2.57 -49.22
CA GLY A 63 -58.67 -4.03 -49.05
C GLY A 63 -57.25 -4.60 -48.87
N THR A 64 -57.13 -5.80 -48.29
CA THR A 64 -55.86 -6.52 -48.09
C THR A 64 -55.89 -7.88 -48.77
N GLY A 65 -54.99 -8.11 -49.73
CA GLY A 65 -54.73 -9.43 -50.36
C GLY A 65 -55.81 -9.92 -51.34
N GLY A 66 -55.50 -9.89 -52.63
CA GLY A 66 -56.26 -10.57 -53.70
C GLY A 66 -57.53 -9.86 -54.19
N GLU A 67 -58.45 -9.49 -53.30
CA GLU A 67 -59.67 -8.74 -53.64
C GLU A 67 -59.56 -7.29 -53.18
N LYS A 68 -59.48 -6.36 -54.14
CA LYS A 68 -59.50 -4.92 -53.89
C LYS A 68 -60.74 -4.29 -54.53
N VAL A 69 -61.45 -3.48 -53.78
CA VAL A 69 -62.49 -2.61 -54.34
C VAL A 69 -61.85 -1.23 -54.58
N CYS A 70 -61.82 -0.78 -55.84
CA CYS A 70 -61.19 0.48 -56.23
C CYS A 70 -62.19 1.48 -56.82
N THR A 71 -61.87 2.77 -56.74
CA THR A 71 -62.54 3.81 -57.52
C THR A 71 -62.12 3.76 -59.00
N PRO A 72 -62.85 4.40 -59.92
CA PRO A 72 -62.32 4.78 -61.23
C PRO A 72 -61.04 5.62 -61.09
N GLY A 73 -60.25 5.73 -62.16
CA GLY A 73 -59.08 6.62 -62.19
C GLY A 73 -59.49 8.06 -62.49
N PHE A 74 -58.96 9.00 -61.72
CA PHE A 74 -59.25 10.43 -61.83
C PHE A 74 -57.96 11.23 -62.03
N ASP A 75 -58.00 12.25 -62.88
CA ASP A 75 -56.88 13.17 -63.13
C ASP A 75 -56.92 14.42 -62.22
N LYS A 76 -58.02 14.63 -61.49
CA LYS A 76 -58.19 15.68 -60.48
C LYS A 76 -58.46 15.08 -59.10
N ILE A 77 -57.82 15.66 -58.10
CA ILE A 77 -57.90 15.18 -56.72
C ILE A 77 -59.28 15.42 -56.10
N ASP A 78 -59.96 16.50 -56.49
CA ASP A 78 -61.29 16.85 -55.98
C ASP A 78 -62.34 15.83 -56.43
N ASP A 79 -62.26 15.37 -57.69
CA ASP A 79 -63.14 14.33 -58.25
C ASP A 79 -62.88 12.96 -57.60
N LEU A 80 -61.61 12.65 -57.29
CA LEU A 80 -61.24 11.44 -56.54
C LEU A 80 -61.81 11.48 -55.11
N ILE A 81 -61.68 12.62 -54.41
CA ILE A 81 -62.21 12.80 -53.06
C ILE A 81 -63.73 12.65 -53.06
N GLN A 82 -64.42 13.23 -54.04
CA GLN A 82 -65.88 13.10 -54.17
C GLN A 82 -66.31 11.66 -54.46
N ALA A 83 -65.61 10.94 -55.33
CA ALA A 83 -65.89 9.53 -55.61
C ALA A 83 -65.64 8.62 -54.39
N ILE A 84 -64.67 8.93 -53.53
CA ILE A 84 -64.43 8.21 -52.27
C ILE A 84 -65.57 8.44 -51.28
N LYS A 85 -66.03 9.70 -51.17
CA LYS A 85 -67.19 10.07 -50.33
C LYS A 85 -68.46 9.35 -50.77
N GLU A 86 -68.76 9.35 -52.07
CA GLU A 86 -69.96 8.69 -52.61
C GLU A 86 -69.92 7.16 -52.51
N LYS A 87 -68.76 6.54 -52.73
CA LYS A 87 -68.63 5.08 -52.81
C LYS A 87 -68.53 4.40 -51.43
N TRP A 88 -67.91 5.05 -50.45
CA TRP A 88 -67.65 4.44 -49.14
C TRP A 88 -68.18 5.24 -47.95
N GLY A 89 -68.79 6.42 -48.17
CA GLY A 89 -69.48 7.19 -47.13
C GLY A 89 -68.56 7.77 -46.04
N TRP A 90 -67.27 7.95 -46.32
CA TRP A 90 -66.30 8.47 -45.35
C TRP A 90 -66.28 10.00 -45.36
N GLU A 91 -66.45 10.62 -44.18
CA GLU A 91 -66.17 12.05 -43.98
C GLU A 91 -64.67 12.29 -43.76
N GLU A 92 -64.19 13.50 -44.10
CA GLU A 92 -62.78 13.88 -44.18
C GLU A 92 -62.03 13.65 -42.85
N PRO A 93 -61.00 12.78 -42.81
CA PRO A 93 -60.06 12.74 -41.69
C PRO A 93 -59.03 13.87 -41.81
N GLU A 94 -58.59 14.45 -40.68
CA GLU A 94 -57.65 15.60 -40.56
C GLU A 94 -56.28 15.45 -41.26
N ASN A 95 -55.96 14.31 -41.90
CA ASN A 95 -54.65 14.03 -42.50
C ASN A 95 -54.64 13.93 -44.04
N TRP A 96 -55.64 14.49 -44.73
CA TRP A 96 -55.66 14.55 -46.21
C TRP A 96 -55.06 15.85 -46.78
N SER A 97 -54.73 16.83 -45.94
CA SER A 97 -54.14 18.12 -46.34
C SER A 97 -52.72 18.02 -46.93
N ASP A 98 -52.06 16.86 -46.81
CA ASP A 98 -50.70 16.63 -47.31
C ASP A 98 -50.65 15.98 -48.71
N LEU A 99 -51.77 15.50 -49.25
CA LEU A 99 -51.82 14.96 -50.62
C LEU A 99 -51.59 16.04 -51.71
N PRO A 100 -52.11 17.28 -51.58
CA PRO A 100 -51.89 18.34 -52.57
C PRO A 100 -50.43 18.82 -52.70
N SER A 101 -49.58 18.58 -51.70
CA SER A 101 -48.19 19.08 -51.68
C SER A 101 -47.20 18.18 -52.44
N LEU A 102 -47.57 16.92 -52.72
CA LEU A 102 -46.81 15.99 -53.58
C LEU A 102 -46.89 16.32 -55.08
N LEU A 103 -47.89 17.11 -55.52
CA LEU A 103 -48.11 17.48 -56.93
C LEU A 103 -47.89 18.97 -57.26
N LYS A 104 -47.54 19.82 -56.28
CA LYS A 104 -47.25 21.24 -56.51
C LYS A 104 -45.75 21.50 -56.72
N CYS A 105 -45.18 20.91 -57.76
CA CYS A 105 -44.00 21.47 -58.42
C CYS A 105 -44.40 21.91 -59.83
N LYS A 106 -45.05 23.07 -59.94
CA LYS A 106 -45.17 23.76 -61.24
C LYS A 106 -43.84 24.45 -61.50
N ASP A 107 -42.99 23.81 -62.30
CA ASP A 107 -42.39 24.35 -63.52
C ASP A 107 -41.18 23.48 -63.94
N TYR A 108 -41.33 22.87 -65.13
CA TYR A 108 -40.41 22.02 -65.93
C TYR A 108 -39.52 20.98 -65.21
N GLN A 109 -39.87 19.69 -65.37
CA GLN A 109 -39.05 18.53 -64.99
C GLN A 109 -38.53 17.80 -66.24
N ILE A 110 -37.23 17.47 -66.29
CA ILE A 110 -36.70 16.49 -67.25
C ILE A 110 -36.44 15.20 -66.49
N CYS A 111 -37.24 14.17 -66.74
CA CYS A 111 -36.97 12.82 -66.26
C CYS A 111 -35.85 12.21 -67.12
N THR A 112 -34.68 11.91 -66.54
CA THR A 112 -33.69 11.08 -67.22
C THR A 112 -34.16 9.63 -67.24
N ARG A 113 -34.49 9.19 -68.45
CA ARG A 113 -34.92 7.88 -68.90
C ARG A 113 -34.01 6.75 -68.40
N LEU A 114 -34.44 5.97 -67.41
CA LEU A 114 -33.82 4.66 -67.12
C LEU A 114 -34.80 3.51 -66.94
N VAL A 115 -36.13 3.71 -66.98
CA VAL A 115 -37.10 2.61 -67.00
C VAL A 115 -38.32 3.01 -67.86
N PRO A 116 -38.83 2.15 -68.77
CA PRO A 116 -40.09 2.41 -69.47
C PRO A 116 -41.26 2.51 -68.46
N PRO A 117 -42.29 3.36 -68.73
CA PRO A 117 -43.44 3.46 -67.85
C PRO A 117 -44.18 2.11 -67.79
N PRO A 118 -44.64 1.65 -66.61
CA PRO A 118 -45.41 0.42 -66.51
C PRO A 118 -46.78 0.61 -67.17
N THR A 119 -47.19 -0.38 -67.97
CA THR A 119 -48.51 -0.45 -68.64
C THR A 119 -49.66 -0.77 -67.67
N GLU A 120 -49.36 -1.02 -66.38
CA GLU A 120 -50.30 -1.36 -65.31
C GLU A 120 -50.15 -0.44 -64.08
N TRP A 121 -51.20 -0.37 -63.26
CA TRP A 121 -51.26 0.41 -62.02
C TRP A 121 -50.18 -0.05 -61.02
N SER A 122 -49.24 0.83 -60.65
CA SER A 122 -48.02 0.48 -59.87
C SER A 122 -47.82 1.30 -58.58
N LYS A 123 -47.04 0.76 -57.63
CA LYS A 123 -46.67 1.38 -56.34
C LYS A 123 -45.19 1.83 -56.38
N ILE A 124 -44.85 3.04 -56.84
CA ILE A 124 -43.46 3.54 -56.81
C ILE A 124 -43.40 4.95 -56.20
N PRO A 125 -42.45 5.28 -55.29
CA PRO A 125 -42.15 6.66 -54.92
C PRO A 125 -41.21 7.30 -55.95
N ALA A 126 -41.67 8.37 -56.62
CA ALA A 126 -40.85 9.12 -57.57
C ALA A 126 -39.93 10.13 -56.84
N TYR A 127 -38.61 9.92 -56.88
CA TYR A 127 -37.66 10.97 -56.46
C TYR A 127 -37.41 11.92 -57.63
N CYS A 128 -37.97 13.12 -57.58
CA CYS A 128 -37.69 14.18 -58.54
C CYS A 128 -36.35 14.87 -58.20
N LYS A 129 -35.46 15.05 -59.18
CA LYS A 129 -34.27 15.92 -59.06
C LYS A 129 -34.55 17.27 -59.74
N CYS A 130 -34.64 18.34 -58.96
CA CYS A 130 -34.57 19.70 -59.49
C CYS A 130 -33.11 20.09 -59.69
N LYS A 131 -32.72 20.51 -60.90
CA LYS A 131 -31.46 21.23 -61.10
C LYS A 131 -31.70 22.63 -60.52
N GLY A 132 -31.22 22.91 -59.30
CA GLY A 132 -31.57 24.03 -58.41
C GLY A 132 -31.40 25.47 -58.93
N LYS A 133 -31.91 25.80 -60.12
CA LYS A 133 -31.95 27.14 -60.71
C LYS A 133 -33.10 28.01 -60.20
N CYS A 134 -34.10 27.43 -59.53
CA CYS A 134 -35.35 28.13 -59.17
C CYS A 134 -35.33 28.85 -57.81
N ILE A 135 -34.30 28.67 -56.98
CA ILE A 135 -34.17 29.37 -55.70
C ILE A 135 -33.17 30.53 -55.86
N GLU A 136 -33.55 31.73 -55.39
CA GLU A 136 -32.66 32.90 -55.41
C GLU A 136 -31.43 32.68 -54.50
N LYS A 137 -30.38 33.47 -54.67
CA LYS A 137 -29.27 33.49 -53.72
C LYS A 137 -29.65 34.42 -52.54
N PRO A 138 -29.16 34.18 -51.32
CA PRO A 138 -29.34 35.15 -50.23
C PRO A 138 -28.74 36.50 -50.63
N LYS A 139 -29.45 37.61 -50.39
CA LYS A 139 -29.04 38.96 -50.80
C LYS A 139 -28.28 39.71 -49.69
N ARG A 140 -28.44 39.28 -48.44
CA ARG A 140 -27.73 39.81 -47.28
C ARG A 140 -27.18 38.69 -46.40
N ALA A 141 -26.03 38.99 -45.82
CA ALA A 141 -25.27 38.21 -44.88
C ALA A 141 -24.75 39.18 -43.81
N GLY A 142 -24.86 38.83 -42.54
CA GLY A 142 -24.40 39.63 -41.43
C GLY A 142 -23.74 38.78 -40.33
N THR A 143 -23.22 39.48 -39.34
CA THR A 143 -22.98 38.94 -38.01
C THR A 143 -23.59 39.86 -36.96
N GLU A 144 -24.17 39.29 -35.91
CA GLU A 144 -24.49 40.06 -34.71
C GLU A 144 -23.20 40.36 -33.92
N GLU A 145 -23.03 41.63 -33.51
CA GLU A 145 -21.90 42.09 -32.70
C GLU A 145 -22.21 42.00 -31.19
N CYS A 146 -21.17 41.84 -30.37
CA CYS A 146 -21.27 41.97 -28.93
C CYS A 146 -21.49 43.46 -28.55
N PRO A 147 -22.54 43.80 -27.80
CA PRO A 147 -22.86 45.20 -27.46
C PRO A 147 -21.75 45.93 -26.68
N GLU A 148 -20.86 45.18 -25.99
CA GLU A 148 -19.81 45.76 -25.14
C GLU A 148 -18.49 46.08 -25.88
N CYS A 149 -18.27 45.58 -27.10
CA CYS A 149 -17.01 45.85 -27.84
C CYS A 149 -16.98 47.19 -28.60
N GLY A 150 -18.03 48.03 -28.49
CA GLY A 150 -17.98 49.45 -28.87
C GLY A 150 -18.05 49.76 -30.37
N ILE A 151 -18.50 48.83 -31.20
CA ILE A 151 -18.76 49.05 -32.64
C ILE A 151 -20.30 48.96 -32.86
N ARG A 152 -20.84 49.75 -33.78
CA ARG A 152 -22.29 49.95 -33.98
C ARG A 152 -22.84 49.00 -35.05
N ASP A 153 -23.98 48.39 -34.71
CA ASP A 153 -25.01 47.75 -35.56
C ASP A 153 -24.59 47.31 -36.97
N GLY A 154 -24.40 46.00 -37.11
CA GLY A 154 -24.46 45.28 -38.37
C GLY A 154 -23.18 45.39 -39.19
N ILE A 155 -22.27 44.45 -39.00
CA ILE A 155 -21.17 44.24 -39.96
C ILE A 155 -21.80 43.73 -41.26
N ASP A 156 -22.02 44.64 -42.19
CA ASP A 156 -22.19 44.29 -43.59
C ASP A 156 -20.82 43.82 -44.07
N PHE A 157 -20.66 42.52 -44.38
CA PHE A 157 -19.41 41.95 -44.95
C PHE A 157 -18.95 42.62 -46.26
N VAL A 158 -19.73 43.58 -46.74
CA VAL A 158 -19.51 44.43 -47.91
C VAL A 158 -18.69 45.67 -47.57
N ASN A 159 -18.52 46.04 -46.29
CA ASN A 159 -17.73 47.19 -45.87
C ASN A 159 -16.40 46.78 -45.16
N PRO A 160 -15.22 46.92 -45.82
CA PRO A 160 -13.92 46.54 -45.26
C PRO A 160 -13.47 47.33 -44.00
N GLU A 161 -14.21 48.36 -43.59
CA GLU A 161 -13.87 49.24 -42.46
C GLU A 161 -14.31 48.71 -41.08
N SER A 162 -15.04 47.59 -41.00
CA SER A 162 -15.64 47.07 -39.76
C SER A 162 -14.69 46.34 -38.80
N GLY A 163 -13.42 46.14 -39.17
CA GLY A 163 -12.46 45.41 -38.36
C GLY A 163 -12.70 43.88 -38.29
N PRO A 164 -11.83 43.13 -37.58
CA PRO A 164 -11.90 41.68 -37.49
C PRO A 164 -12.98 41.20 -36.49
N ILE A 165 -13.64 40.10 -36.81
CA ILE A 165 -14.75 39.51 -36.03
C ILE A 165 -14.20 38.64 -34.89
N PHE A 166 -14.66 38.85 -33.66
CA PHE A 166 -14.30 38.02 -32.51
C PHE A 166 -15.06 36.68 -32.51
N LEU A 167 -14.44 35.61 -32.01
CA LEU A 167 -14.99 34.25 -32.04
C LEU A 167 -15.56 33.78 -30.68
N PRO A 168 -16.61 32.92 -30.69
CA PRO A 168 -17.40 32.44 -31.83
C PRO A 168 -18.13 33.55 -32.58
N ALA A 169 -18.17 33.44 -33.90
CA ALA A 169 -18.96 34.36 -34.72
C ALA A 169 -20.40 33.83 -34.85
N HIS A 170 -21.39 34.70 -34.59
CA HIS A 170 -22.79 34.41 -34.87
C HIS A 170 -23.12 34.91 -36.27
N PHE A 171 -23.48 34.00 -37.19
CA PHE A 171 -23.75 34.33 -38.59
C PHE A 171 -25.25 34.36 -38.86
N ASP A 172 -25.73 35.42 -39.50
CA ASP A 172 -27.13 35.56 -39.92
C ASP A 172 -27.26 35.91 -41.41
N TRP A 173 -28.36 35.50 -42.03
CA TRP A 173 -28.61 35.76 -43.44
C TRP A 173 -30.08 36.01 -43.73
N GLU A 174 -30.34 36.72 -44.83
CA GLU A 174 -31.70 36.96 -45.26
C GLU A 174 -32.38 35.66 -45.72
N LYS A 175 -33.63 35.48 -45.28
CA LYS A 175 -34.46 34.35 -45.67
C LYS A 175 -34.64 34.30 -47.19
N VAL A 176 -34.36 33.15 -47.78
CA VAL A 176 -34.62 32.89 -49.20
C VAL A 176 -35.99 32.24 -49.37
N GLU A 177 -36.84 32.86 -50.18
CA GLU A 177 -38.17 32.33 -50.47
C GLU A 177 -38.10 30.95 -51.15
N GLY A 178 -38.85 29.98 -50.63
CA GLY A 178 -38.87 28.59 -51.12
C GLY A 178 -37.76 27.69 -50.56
N ALA A 179 -36.81 28.20 -49.78
CA ALA A 179 -35.82 27.38 -49.08
C ALA A 179 -36.46 26.66 -47.88
N LYS A 180 -36.08 25.39 -47.66
CA LYS A 180 -36.53 24.55 -46.53
C LYS A 180 -35.40 24.16 -45.57
N SER A 181 -34.17 24.25 -46.03
CA SER A 181 -32.98 24.09 -45.20
C SER A 181 -31.81 24.88 -45.81
N TYR A 182 -30.76 25.09 -45.03
CA TYR A 182 -29.54 25.74 -45.48
C TYR A 182 -28.31 24.90 -45.16
N ARG A 183 -27.24 25.17 -45.89
CA ARG A 183 -25.87 24.79 -45.53
C ARG A 183 -25.02 26.04 -45.60
N TRP A 184 -23.97 26.13 -44.80
CA TRP A 184 -22.94 27.13 -45.01
C TRP A 184 -21.58 26.50 -45.16
N LYS A 185 -20.65 27.28 -45.68
CA LYS A 185 -19.23 26.93 -45.66
C LYS A 185 -18.38 28.17 -45.43
N ALA A 186 -17.28 27.98 -44.71
CA ALA A 186 -16.18 28.93 -44.67
C ALA A 186 -14.98 28.31 -45.39
N VAL A 187 -14.45 29.05 -46.36
CA VAL A 187 -13.28 28.65 -47.14
C VAL A 187 -12.13 29.58 -46.76
N PRO A 188 -10.99 29.06 -46.27
CA PRO A 188 -9.83 29.90 -45.98
C PRO A 188 -9.33 30.60 -47.25
N VAL A 189 -8.94 31.86 -47.15
CA VAL A 189 -8.47 32.65 -48.29
C VAL A 189 -6.95 32.61 -48.37
N ALA A 190 -6.41 32.16 -49.50
CA ALA A 190 -5.02 32.43 -49.87
C ALA A 190 -4.99 33.72 -50.69
N ILE A 191 -4.49 34.81 -50.13
CA ILE A 191 -4.44 36.11 -50.79
C ILE A 191 -3.30 36.12 -51.83
N PRO A 192 -3.54 36.36 -53.14
CA PRO A 192 -2.48 36.46 -54.13
C PRO A 192 -1.64 37.72 -53.91
N GLY A 193 -0.32 37.59 -53.83
CA GLY A 193 0.60 38.73 -53.64
C GLY A 193 0.92 39.07 -52.18
N VAL A 194 0.28 38.39 -51.23
CA VAL A 194 0.67 38.41 -49.82
C VAL A 194 1.09 36.99 -49.46
N THR A 195 2.37 36.75 -49.16
CA THR A 195 2.80 35.48 -48.55
C THR A 195 2.32 35.44 -47.11
N TYR A 196 1.03 35.17 -46.93
CA TYR A 196 0.61 34.38 -45.79
C TYR A 196 1.24 33.01 -45.98
N VAL A 197 1.89 32.46 -44.96
CA VAL A 197 2.09 31.01 -44.92
C VAL A 197 0.73 30.49 -44.44
N PRO A 198 -0.18 30.04 -45.34
CA PRO A 198 -1.36 29.33 -44.86
C PRO A 198 -0.84 28.20 -43.99
N SER A 199 -1.33 28.11 -42.75
CA SER A 199 -1.09 26.89 -42.00
C SER A 199 -1.56 25.75 -42.91
N THR A 200 -0.72 24.75 -43.11
CA THR A 200 -0.94 23.66 -44.07
C THR A 200 -2.17 22.80 -43.71
N ASN A 201 -2.93 23.18 -42.67
CA ASN A 201 -4.03 22.46 -42.07
C ASN A 201 -5.39 23.22 -42.10
N THR A 202 -5.53 24.37 -42.77
CA THR A 202 -6.83 25.05 -42.85
C THR A 202 -7.80 24.28 -43.76
N LYS A 203 -8.63 23.44 -43.14
CA LYS A 203 -9.67 22.65 -43.82
C LYS A 203 -10.83 23.57 -44.21
N THR A 204 -11.44 23.33 -45.37
CA THR A 204 -12.74 23.95 -45.69
C THR A 204 -13.77 23.46 -44.69
N ILE A 205 -14.41 24.39 -43.98
CA ILE A 205 -15.45 24.08 -43.00
C ILE A 205 -16.77 24.13 -43.74
N VAL A 206 -17.55 23.06 -43.65
CA VAL A 206 -18.88 22.96 -44.24
C VAL A 206 -19.82 22.48 -43.15
N SER A 207 -20.92 23.19 -42.96
CA SER A 207 -21.94 22.80 -42.02
C SER A 207 -22.71 21.58 -42.48
N ASP A 208 -23.27 20.85 -41.53
CA ASP A 208 -24.37 19.94 -41.82
C ASP A 208 -25.62 20.74 -42.25
N VAL A 209 -26.68 20.01 -42.63
CA VAL A 209 -27.96 20.60 -43.04
C VAL A 209 -28.60 21.29 -41.85
N ILE A 210 -28.64 22.62 -41.88
CA ILE A 210 -29.30 23.46 -40.87
C ILE A 210 -30.79 23.51 -41.20
N ARG A 211 -31.62 23.07 -40.27
CA ARG A 211 -33.08 22.95 -40.43
C ARG A 211 -33.79 23.15 -39.10
N ASP A 212 -34.97 23.75 -39.15
CA ASP A 212 -35.91 23.76 -38.03
C ASP A 212 -36.87 22.57 -38.21
N ILE A 213 -36.79 21.62 -37.28
CA ILE A 213 -37.60 20.39 -37.29
C ILE A 213 -39.03 20.70 -36.81
N SER A 214 -39.20 21.75 -36.00
CA SER A 214 -40.49 22.17 -35.44
C SER A 214 -41.33 22.99 -36.43
N HIS A 215 -40.68 23.77 -37.31
CA HIS A 215 -41.34 24.57 -38.34
C HIS A 215 -40.76 24.32 -39.74
N PRO A 216 -41.18 23.24 -40.44
CA PRO A 216 -40.62 22.85 -41.76
C PRO A 216 -40.79 23.89 -42.88
N ARG A 217 -41.59 24.94 -42.64
CA ARG A 217 -41.84 26.06 -43.57
C ARG A 217 -40.88 27.25 -43.36
N ASN A 218 -40.22 27.33 -42.22
CA ASN A 218 -39.32 28.43 -41.86
C ASN A 218 -37.95 27.85 -41.48
N PRO A 219 -37.02 27.73 -42.44
CA PRO A 219 -35.66 27.37 -42.08
C PRO A 219 -35.01 28.47 -41.22
N PRO A 220 -34.11 28.11 -40.28
CA PRO A 220 -33.38 29.08 -39.48
C PRO A 220 -32.52 29.97 -40.37
N THR A 221 -32.44 31.25 -40.02
CA THR A 221 -31.68 32.29 -40.73
C THR A 221 -30.42 32.70 -39.99
N GLU A 222 -30.09 32.00 -38.91
CA GLU A 222 -28.98 32.29 -38.03
C GLU A 222 -28.26 30.99 -37.65
N TYR A 223 -26.97 31.08 -37.37
CA TYR A 223 -26.16 29.93 -36.98
C TYR A 223 -24.85 30.33 -36.30
N THR A 224 -24.59 29.74 -35.14
CA THR A 224 -23.27 29.76 -34.48
C THR A 224 -22.51 28.47 -34.80
N PRO A 225 -21.30 28.52 -35.37
CA PRO A 225 -20.46 27.35 -35.54
C PRO A 225 -20.08 26.70 -34.20
N PRO A 226 -19.85 25.37 -34.18
CA PRO A 226 -19.26 24.72 -33.02
C PRO A 226 -17.90 25.34 -32.68
N SER A 227 -17.57 25.40 -31.39
CA SER A 227 -16.29 25.91 -30.90
C SER A 227 -15.08 25.32 -31.64
N CYS A 228 -14.06 26.14 -31.87
CA CYS A 228 -12.82 25.83 -32.56
C CYS A 228 -12.97 25.45 -34.04
N SER A 229 -14.15 25.69 -34.64
CA SER A 229 -14.34 25.48 -36.08
C SER A 229 -13.56 26.52 -36.89
N LEU A 230 -13.55 27.79 -36.45
CA LEU A 230 -12.84 28.88 -37.11
C LEU A 230 -11.55 29.18 -36.32
N GLN A 231 -10.42 29.28 -37.02
CA GLN A 231 -9.16 29.67 -36.37
C GLN A 231 -9.03 31.19 -36.25
N SER A 232 -8.62 31.68 -35.07
CA SER A 232 -8.29 33.08 -34.82
C SER A 232 -7.19 33.60 -35.76
N GLY A 233 -7.28 34.88 -36.13
CA GLY A 233 -6.33 35.56 -37.02
C GLY A 233 -6.36 35.15 -38.50
N ASN A 234 -7.34 34.38 -38.95
CA ASN A 234 -7.44 33.93 -40.34
C ASN A 234 -8.50 34.72 -41.14
N ALA A 235 -8.32 34.73 -42.46
CA ALA A 235 -9.28 35.27 -43.43
C ALA A 235 -10.09 34.13 -44.08
N TYR A 236 -11.40 34.33 -44.20
CA TYR A 236 -12.32 33.35 -44.78
C TYR A 236 -13.27 33.99 -45.79
N TYR A 237 -13.72 33.18 -46.74
CA TYR A 237 -14.94 33.43 -47.50
C TYR A 237 -16.08 32.60 -46.92
N TRP A 238 -17.10 33.27 -46.42
CA TRP A 238 -18.36 32.66 -46.02
C TRP A 238 -19.32 32.55 -47.20
N LYS A 239 -20.05 31.44 -47.30
CA LYS A 239 -21.16 31.26 -48.24
C LYS A 239 -22.31 30.51 -47.59
N VAL A 240 -23.54 30.88 -47.91
CA VAL A 240 -24.77 30.17 -47.53
C VAL A 240 -25.46 29.60 -48.76
N GLN A 241 -25.71 28.30 -48.73
CA GLN A 241 -26.36 27.50 -49.76
C GLN A 241 -27.80 27.17 -49.34
N PRO A 242 -28.82 27.73 -50.02
CA PRO A 242 -30.21 27.36 -49.81
C PRO A 242 -30.55 26.02 -50.48
N CYS A 243 -31.38 25.22 -49.81
CA CYS A 243 -31.84 23.91 -50.26
C CYS A 243 -33.37 23.84 -50.33
N CYS A 244 -33.89 23.17 -51.36
CA CYS A 244 -35.33 23.03 -51.60
C CYS A 244 -35.99 21.94 -50.74
N ASP A 245 -35.17 21.09 -50.11
CA ASP A 245 -35.59 19.92 -49.33
C ASP A 245 -35.05 19.98 -47.90
N LEU A 246 -35.73 19.29 -46.98
CA LEU A 246 -35.33 19.23 -45.58
C LEU A 246 -34.07 18.37 -45.35
N ALA A 247 -33.73 17.49 -46.30
CA ALA A 247 -32.55 16.62 -46.24
C ALA A 247 -31.29 17.29 -46.82
N GLY A 248 -31.41 18.50 -47.39
CA GLY A 248 -30.32 19.24 -48.02
C GLY A 248 -29.63 18.48 -49.16
N LEU A 249 -30.34 17.60 -49.85
CA LEU A 249 -29.82 16.84 -50.99
C LEU A 249 -29.97 17.61 -52.32
N ASN A 250 -30.87 18.60 -52.36
CA ASN A 250 -31.17 19.43 -53.52
C ASN A 250 -30.96 20.92 -53.20
N CYS A 251 -29.74 21.39 -53.42
CA CYS A 251 -29.35 22.76 -53.12
C CYS A 251 -28.78 23.52 -54.32
N LYS A 252 -28.74 24.85 -54.23
CA LYS A 252 -28.15 25.71 -55.28
C LYS A 252 -26.63 25.49 -55.40
N PRO A 253 -26.03 25.36 -56.59
CA PRO A 253 -24.59 25.08 -56.73
C PRO A 253 -23.70 26.12 -56.04
N TRP A 254 -22.66 25.68 -55.31
CA TRP A 254 -21.74 26.55 -54.57
C TRP A 254 -21.01 27.61 -55.41
N ALA A 255 -20.85 27.37 -56.71
CA ALA A 255 -20.21 28.30 -57.65
C ALA A 255 -21.11 29.51 -57.99
N GLU A 256 -22.42 29.38 -57.78
CA GLU A 256 -23.43 30.41 -58.09
C GLU A 256 -23.85 31.24 -56.86
N LEU A 257 -23.18 31.02 -55.72
CA LEU A 257 -23.45 31.70 -54.45
C LEU A 257 -22.41 32.78 -54.19
N ASP A 258 -22.90 33.88 -53.62
CA ASP A 258 -22.05 34.99 -53.20
C ASP A 258 -21.06 34.54 -52.12
N ALA A 259 -19.87 35.15 -52.16
CA ALA A 259 -18.80 34.94 -51.19
C ALA A 259 -18.66 36.20 -50.36
N TRP A 260 -18.83 36.07 -49.04
CA TRP A 260 -18.69 37.18 -48.11
C TRP A 260 -17.34 37.06 -47.39
N PRO A 261 -16.38 37.95 -47.66
CA PRO A 261 -15.08 37.93 -47.00
C PRO A 261 -15.20 38.41 -45.56
N PHE A 262 -14.46 37.77 -44.66
CA PHE A 262 -14.27 38.27 -43.30
C PHE A 262 -12.92 37.82 -42.73
N THR A 263 -12.45 38.55 -41.72
CA THR A 263 -11.26 38.19 -40.94
C THR A 263 -11.66 37.97 -39.48
N THR A 264 -11.04 36.99 -38.84
CA THR A 264 -11.25 36.73 -37.41
C THR A 264 -10.23 37.49 -36.57
N SER A 265 -10.64 37.95 -35.39
CA SER A 265 -9.76 38.54 -34.39
C SER A 265 -8.67 37.55 -33.96
N LEU A 266 -7.62 38.09 -33.37
CA LEU A 266 -6.53 37.31 -32.81
C LEU A 266 -6.83 36.77 -31.41
N ALA A 267 -7.93 37.22 -30.80
CA ALA A 267 -8.37 36.70 -29.53
C ALA A 267 -8.83 35.23 -29.65
N PRO A 268 -8.62 34.39 -28.61
CA PRO A 268 -9.08 33.00 -28.62
C PRO A 268 -10.61 32.88 -28.61
N GLU A 269 -11.09 31.70 -29.00
CA GLU A 269 -12.49 31.26 -28.96
C GLU A 269 -12.70 30.33 -27.74
N PRO A 270 -13.84 30.33 -27.03
CA PRO A 270 -14.08 29.41 -25.93
C PRO A 270 -14.32 28.00 -26.47
N ALA A 271 -13.62 27.02 -25.91
CA ALA A 271 -13.84 25.60 -26.18
C ALA A 271 -14.80 24.99 -25.14
N THR A 272 -14.57 25.25 -23.86
CA THR A 272 -15.48 24.90 -22.75
C THR A 272 -15.29 25.86 -21.57
N PRO A 273 -16.33 26.24 -20.81
CA PRO A 273 -17.74 25.98 -21.04
C PRO A 273 -18.26 26.63 -22.33
N SER A 274 -19.27 26.01 -22.95
CA SER A 274 -20.00 26.64 -24.04
C SER A 274 -20.78 27.85 -23.50
N ASP A 275 -20.88 28.90 -24.31
CA ASP A 275 -21.71 30.06 -23.98
C ASP A 275 -22.89 30.14 -24.98
N PRO A 276 -24.06 29.54 -24.65
CA PRO A 276 -25.24 29.59 -25.51
C PRO A 276 -25.83 31.00 -25.67
N ASP A 277 -25.56 31.91 -24.73
CA ASP A 277 -26.15 33.26 -24.66
C ASP A 277 -25.10 34.36 -24.88
N TRP A 278 -24.48 34.28 -26.04
CA TRP A 278 -23.45 35.19 -26.55
C TRP A 278 -23.75 36.70 -26.39
N ASN A 279 -25.03 37.09 -26.32
CA ASN A 279 -25.51 38.48 -26.25
C ASN A 279 -26.20 38.84 -24.91
N ASN A 280 -26.03 38.05 -23.86
CA ASN A 280 -26.52 38.42 -22.52
C ASN A 280 -28.08 38.58 -22.47
N THR A 281 -28.80 37.93 -23.39
CA THR A 281 -30.26 38.06 -23.56
C THR A 281 -31.07 37.01 -22.80
N THR A 282 -30.44 35.91 -22.39
CA THR A 282 -31.11 34.77 -21.74
C THR A 282 -30.35 34.30 -20.50
N SER A 283 -31.08 33.95 -19.46
CA SER A 283 -30.54 33.50 -18.17
C SER A 283 -29.91 32.10 -18.18
N GLU A 284 -29.58 31.54 -19.34
CA GLU A 284 -29.23 30.13 -19.58
C GLU A 284 -27.71 29.92 -19.70
N ALA A 285 -26.95 30.36 -18.71
CA ALA A 285 -25.52 30.05 -18.63
C ALA A 285 -25.31 28.55 -18.35
N GLU A 286 -24.40 27.90 -19.09
CA GLU A 286 -24.08 26.49 -18.88
C GLU A 286 -23.62 26.24 -17.43
N THR A 287 -24.18 25.24 -16.77
CA THR A 287 -23.78 24.87 -15.40
C THR A 287 -22.64 23.88 -15.44
N GLN A 288 -21.49 24.28 -14.89
CA GLN A 288 -20.28 23.47 -14.79
C GLN A 288 -20.17 22.85 -13.41
N ASP A 289 -19.91 21.54 -13.37
CA ASP A 289 -19.53 20.85 -12.15
C ASP A 289 -18.09 21.20 -11.76
N ILE A 290 -17.80 21.17 -10.46
CA ILE A 290 -16.47 21.43 -9.93
C ILE A 290 -15.62 20.13 -9.98
N PRO A 291 -14.34 20.14 -10.41
CA PRO A 291 -13.52 21.30 -10.78
C PRO A 291 -13.90 21.87 -12.15
N VAL A 292 -14.07 23.19 -12.20
CA VAL A 292 -14.40 23.90 -13.45
C VAL A 292 -13.14 24.03 -14.30
N ILE A 293 -13.29 23.71 -15.59
CA ILE A 293 -12.25 23.80 -16.61
C ILE A 293 -12.66 24.92 -17.58
N LEU A 294 -11.81 25.95 -17.69
CA LEU A 294 -11.91 26.99 -18.70
C LEU A 294 -10.93 26.67 -19.81
N ASP A 295 -11.40 26.23 -20.96
CA ASP A 295 -10.61 25.85 -22.13
C ASP A 295 -10.96 26.78 -23.30
N TRP A 296 -9.95 27.15 -24.06
CA TRP A 296 -10.08 27.96 -25.26
C TRP A 296 -9.31 27.32 -26.41
N CYS A 297 -9.69 27.68 -27.64
CA CYS A 297 -9.08 27.12 -28.82
C CYS A 297 -7.64 27.60 -28.98
N ASP A 298 -6.73 26.66 -29.25
CA ASP A 298 -5.33 26.96 -29.55
C ASP A 298 -5.23 27.92 -30.75
N PRO A 299 -4.55 29.08 -30.61
CA PRO A 299 -4.27 29.94 -31.74
C PRO A 299 -3.29 29.24 -32.69
N PRO A 300 -3.30 29.55 -34.01
CA PRO A 300 -2.42 28.88 -34.95
C PRO A 300 -0.93 29.11 -34.61
N ASP A 301 -0.10 28.06 -34.76
CA ASP A 301 1.35 28.01 -34.44
C ASP A 301 2.22 29.14 -35.05
N ASN A 302 1.66 29.97 -35.94
CA ASN A 302 2.38 30.95 -36.75
C ASN A 302 1.95 32.41 -36.48
N THR A 303 1.27 32.71 -35.37
CA THR A 303 0.78 34.08 -35.09
C THR A 303 1.91 35.12 -35.08
N VAL A 304 2.02 35.90 -36.16
CA VAL A 304 2.84 37.12 -36.23
C VAL A 304 1.89 38.31 -36.06
N MET A 305 2.08 39.11 -35.00
CA MET A 305 1.54 40.48 -34.95
C MET A 305 2.65 41.50 -34.99
N LEU A 306 2.38 42.56 -35.75
CA LEU A 306 3.19 43.76 -35.89
C LEU A 306 2.44 44.89 -35.21
N GLY A 307 3.13 45.57 -34.30
CA GLY A 307 2.57 46.62 -33.47
C GLY A 307 2.23 47.91 -34.23
N GLU A 308 1.53 48.81 -33.55
CA GLU A 308 1.08 50.10 -34.07
C GLU A 308 2.24 50.96 -34.61
N GLY A 309 2.21 51.20 -35.92
CA GLY A 309 2.92 52.29 -36.60
C GLY A 309 1.97 53.45 -36.87
N ARG A 310 2.46 54.69 -36.71
CA ARG A 310 1.70 55.93 -36.92
C ARG A 310 1.02 55.94 -38.30
N LYS A 311 -0.32 56.11 -38.27
CA LYS A 311 -1.22 56.33 -39.42
C LYS A 311 -1.14 55.28 -40.54
N GLY A 312 -1.95 54.24 -40.38
CA GLY A 312 -2.76 53.72 -41.49
C GLY A 312 -2.10 52.78 -42.51
N GLU A 313 -0.92 52.23 -42.24
CA GLU A 313 -0.33 51.18 -43.09
C GLU A 313 0.22 50.03 -42.23
N TYR A 314 -0.38 48.85 -42.35
CA TYR A 314 0.10 47.60 -41.75
C TYR A 314 1.21 47.00 -42.65
N TYR A 315 2.46 46.96 -42.18
CA TYR A 315 3.56 46.25 -42.85
C TYR A 315 3.76 44.87 -42.22
N TYR A 316 4.00 43.83 -43.04
CA TYR A 316 4.23 42.43 -42.66
C TYR A 316 5.73 42.07 -42.72
N ASP A 317 6.31 41.56 -41.62
CA ASP A 317 7.70 41.09 -41.57
C ASP A 317 7.78 39.58 -41.85
N GLN A 318 8.66 39.20 -42.76
CA GLN A 318 8.81 37.83 -43.24
C GLN A 318 9.92 37.10 -42.45
N GLY A 319 9.57 36.04 -41.70
CA GLY A 319 10.51 34.92 -41.53
C GLY A 319 10.87 34.40 -40.13
N ARG A 320 10.21 34.80 -39.03
CA ARG A 320 10.30 34.05 -37.76
C ARG A 320 8.94 34.02 -37.04
N GLY A 321 8.30 32.86 -36.99
CA GLY A 321 7.10 32.66 -36.16
C GLY A 321 7.46 32.93 -34.69
N LYS A 322 6.65 33.75 -34.00
CA LYS A 322 6.79 33.98 -32.57
C LYS A 322 5.81 33.05 -31.87
N ASN A 323 6.32 32.09 -31.11
CA ASN A 323 5.50 31.16 -30.34
C ASN A 323 4.80 31.92 -29.21
N ILE A 324 3.53 31.56 -28.95
CA ILE A 324 2.76 32.07 -27.81
C ILE A 324 3.51 31.72 -26.53
N THR A 325 3.68 32.69 -25.63
CA THR A 325 4.46 32.51 -24.40
C THR A 325 3.57 32.43 -23.16
N SER A 326 2.41 33.09 -23.19
CA SER A 326 1.49 33.12 -22.06
C SER A 326 0.07 33.46 -22.49
N TYR A 327 -0.90 33.14 -21.64
CA TYR A 327 -2.27 33.63 -21.74
C TYR A 327 -2.58 34.53 -20.55
N LYS A 328 -3.38 35.58 -20.77
CA LYS A 328 -3.89 36.47 -19.73
C LYS A 328 -5.38 36.28 -19.57
N LEU A 329 -5.78 35.70 -18.45
CA LEU A 329 -7.16 35.41 -18.10
C LEU A 329 -7.69 36.49 -17.15
N LYS A 330 -8.82 37.11 -17.47
CA LYS A 330 -9.57 37.93 -16.51
C LYS A 330 -10.83 37.18 -16.10
N LEU A 331 -11.12 37.19 -14.79
CA LEU A 331 -12.26 36.52 -14.20
C LEU A 331 -13.08 37.51 -13.38
N TYR A 332 -14.39 37.43 -13.55
CA TYR A 332 -15.38 38.30 -12.94
C TYR A 332 -16.48 37.46 -12.32
N HIS A 333 -17.00 37.91 -11.18
CA HIS A 333 -18.15 37.30 -10.53
C HIS A 333 -19.35 38.25 -10.60
N ILE A 334 -20.55 37.71 -10.75
CA ILE A 334 -21.78 38.50 -10.81
C ILE A 334 -22.38 38.62 -9.41
N ASN A 335 -22.43 39.82 -8.84
CA ASN A 335 -22.93 40.01 -7.49
C ASN A 335 -24.46 39.76 -7.38
N SER A 336 -25.00 39.83 -6.17
CA SER A 336 -26.45 39.66 -5.92
C SER A 336 -27.34 40.72 -6.59
N GLU A 337 -26.78 41.85 -7.00
CA GLU A 337 -27.45 42.93 -7.74
C GLU A 337 -27.30 42.76 -9.27
N ASN A 338 -26.79 41.61 -9.71
CA ASN A 338 -26.53 41.27 -11.12
C ASN A 338 -25.52 42.21 -11.81
N GLN A 339 -24.60 42.80 -11.04
CA GLN A 339 -23.50 43.61 -11.55
C GLN A 339 -22.22 42.77 -11.66
N GLU A 340 -21.43 43.03 -12.69
CA GLU A 340 -20.15 42.37 -12.92
C GLU A 340 -19.03 43.03 -12.10
N GLU A 341 -18.41 42.25 -11.21
CA GLU A 341 -17.28 42.70 -10.40
C GLU A 341 -16.07 41.80 -10.63
N CYS A 342 -14.87 42.41 -10.68
CA CYS A 342 -13.63 41.64 -10.78
C CYS A 342 -13.50 40.66 -9.61
N HIS A 343 -13.00 39.45 -9.88
CA HIS A 343 -12.79 38.46 -8.85
C HIS A 343 -11.92 39.02 -7.71
N PRO A 344 -12.27 38.89 -6.42
CA PRO A 344 -11.54 39.51 -5.30
C PRO A 344 -10.04 39.18 -5.27
N LEU A 345 -9.66 37.93 -5.61
CA LEU A 345 -8.25 37.51 -5.69
C LEU A 345 -7.46 38.12 -6.86
N LEU A 346 -8.14 38.79 -7.79
CA LEU A 346 -7.58 39.43 -8.98
C LEU A 346 -7.70 40.96 -8.91
N VAL A 347 -7.97 41.54 -7.73
CA VAL A 347 -7.96 42.99 -7.53
C VAL A 347 -6.64 43.42 -6.89
N LYS A 348 -5.92 44.32 -7.54
CA LYS A 348 -4.72 44.97 -7.00
C LYS A 348 -4.80 46.48 -7.23
N ASP A 349 -4.67 47.26 -6.16
CA ASP A 349 -4.78 48.73 -6.19
C ASP A 349 -6.08 49.24 -6.85
N GLY A 350 -7.20 48.53 -6.62
CA GLY A 350 -8.51 48.86 -7.19
C GLY A 350 -8.66 48.55 -8.70
N LYS A 351 -7.68 47.90 -9.32
CA LYS A 351 -7.72 47.47 -10.73
C LYS A 351 -7.79 45.94 -10.83
N CYS A 352 -8.54 45.47 -11.83
CA CYS A 352 -8.62 44.05 -12.17
C CYS A 352 -7.36 43.62 -12.91
N ILE A 353 -6.51 42.83 -12.24
CA ILE A 353 -5.29 42.27 -12.83
C ILE A 353 -5.57 40.90 -13.45
N PRO A 354 -5.10 40.62 -14.68
CA PRO A 354 -5.28 39.32 -15.28
C PRO A 354 -4.43 38.26 -14.55
N LYS A 355 -4.97 37.04 -14.43
CA LYS A 355 -4.22 35.84 -14.09
C LYS A 355 -3.36 35.45 -15.28
N GLU A 356 -2.05 35.42 -15.08
CA GLU A 356 -1.09 34.98 -16.10
C GLU A 356 -0.96 33.45 -16.08
N ILE A 357 -1.06 32.84 -17.26
CA ILE A 357 -0.93 31.41 -17.49
C ILE A 357 0.31 31.22 -18.34
N ILE A 358 1.29 30.54 -17.76
CA ILE A 358 2.62 30.30 -18.35
C ILE A 358 2.89 28.79 -18.41
N PRO A 359 3.84 28.33 -19.24
CA PRO A 359 4.23 26.93 -19.30
C PRO A 359 4.69 26.44 -17.91
N GLY A 360 4.26 25.25 -17.51
CA GLY A 360 4.59 24.67 -16.21
C GLY A 360 6.10 24.43 -16.07
N SER A 361 6.68 24.81 -14.93
CA SER A 361 8.12 24.76 -14.67
C SER A 361 8.72 23.34 -14.45
N ASN A 362 7.97 22.27 -14.70
CA ASN A 362 8.38 20.89 -14.40
C ASN A 362 8.27 20.01 -15.67
N TRP A 363 9.44 19.66 -16.21
CA TRP A 363 9.76 18.65 -17.24
C TRP A 363 8.75 17.47 -17.40
N PRO A 364 8.52 16.89 -18.61
CA PRO A 364 9.11 17.14 -19.92
C PRO A 364 8.16 17.87 -20.91
N TRP A 365 7.11 18.53 -20.43
CA TRP A 365 6.13 19.22 -21.28
C TRP A 365 6.26 20.73 -21.14
N ASP A 366 7.24 21.33 -21.83
CA ASP A 366 7.33 22.79 -22.08
C ASP A 366 6.19 23.26 -23.02
N LYS A 367 4.97 22.73 -22.83
CA LYS A 367 3.79 23.03 -23.64
C LYS A 367 2.90 23.98 -22.85
N LEU A 368 2.64 25.14 -23.43
CA LEU A 368 1.59 26.02 -22.97
C LEU A 368 0.25 25.36 -23.35
N TYR A 369 -0.62 25.13 -22.36
CA TYR A 369 -1.97 24.62 -22.59
C TYR A 369 -2.94 25.77 -22.74
N SER A 370 -3.88 25.68 -23.68
CA SER A 370 -4.98 26.61 -23.87
C SER A 370 -6.13 26.40 -22.87
N LEU A 371 -5.81 26.00 -21.65
CA LEU A 371 -6.80 25.70 -20.61
C LEU A 371 -6.33 26.20 -19.24
N TRP A 372 -7.31 26.43 -18.36
CA TRP A 372 -7.12 26.75 -16.96
C TRP A 372 -8.12 25.99 -16.09
N GLU A 373 -7.63 25.38 -15.01
CA GLU A 373 -8.42 24.52 -14.14
C GLU A 373 -8.36 25.05 -12.71
N ASP A 374 -9.52 25.21 -12.06
CA ASP A 374 -9.60 25.54 -10.63
C ASP A 374 -9.78 24.27 -9.77
N PHE A 375 -8.73 23.45 -9.71
CA PHE A 375 -8.74 22.20 -8.93
C PHE A 375 -9.04 22.39 -7.44
N THR A 376 -8.74 23.56 -6.89
CA THR A 376 -8.88 23.84 -5.47
C THR A 376 -10.17 24.58 -5.13
N GLY A 377 -10.94 25.03 -6.14
CA GLY A 377 -12.11 25.91 -5.94
C GLY A 377 -11.72 27.21 -5.24
N THR A 378 -10.53 27.72 -5.56
CA THR A 378 -10.00 28.94 -4.95
C THR A 378 -10.62 30.19 -5.55
N TYR A 379 -10.99 30.13 -6.83
CA TYR A 379 -11.55 31.23 -7.59
C TYR A 379 -13.04 31.05 -7.86
N LEU A 380 -13.50 29.80 -7.97
CA LEU A 380 -14.87 29.47 -8.37
C LEU A 380 -15.63 28.83 -7.21
N ILE A 381 -16.72 29.48 -6.82
CA ILE A 381 -17.58 29.12 -5.70
C ILE A 381 -18.91 28.56 -6.24
N GLU A 382 -19.51 27.62 -5.50
CA GLU A 382 -20.80 27.02 -5.84
C GLU A 382 -21.94 28.05 -5.97
N ASN A 383 -22.92 27.76 -6.82
CA ASN A 383 -24.13 28.57 -7.04
C ASN A 383 -23.86 30.03 -7.45
N GLN A 384 -22.65 30.32 -7.93
CA GLN A 384 -22.22 31.63 -8.35
C GLN A 384 -22.09 31.68 -9.88
N ARG A 385 -22.41 32.84 -10.47
CA ARG A 385 -22.21 33.10 -11.90
C ARG A 385 -20.93 33.87 -12.13
N TYR A 386 -20.20 33.48 -13.17
CA TYR A 386 -18.92 34.08 -13.53
C TYR A 386 -18.89 34.49 -15.00
N ARG A 387 -18.09 35.51 -15.30
CA ARG A 387 -17.69 35.91 -16.65
C ARG A 387 -16.17 35.85 -16.78
N TRP A 388 -15.66 35.47 -17.93
CA TRP A 388 -14.23 35.40 -18.18
C TRP A 388 -13.87 35.79 -19.60
N GLN A 389 -12.65 36.28 -19.77
CA GLN A 389 -12.08 36.63 -21.07
C GLN A 389 -10.58 36.32 -21.07
N VAL A 390 -10.04 35.94 -22.22
CA VAL A 390 -8.64 35.55 -22.36
C VAL A 390 -7.97 36.31 -23.51
N ALA A 391 -6.72 36.70 -23.30
CA ALA A 391 -5.85 37.27 -24.33
C ALA A 391 -4.62 36.38 -24.53
N THR A 392 -4.12 36.32 -25.76
CA THR A 392 -2.87 35.63 -26.09
C THR A 392 -1.72 36.60 -25.99
N CYS A 393 -0.59 36.16 -25.43
CA CYS A 393 0.59 37.01 -25.29
C CYS A 393 1.84 36.29 -25.80
N TYR A 394 2.73 37.06 -26.42
CA TYR A 394 4.04 36.61 -26.89
C TYR A 394 5.13 37.58 -26.46
N LEU A 395 6.35 37.07 -26.34
CA LEU A 395 7.53 37.87 -26.05
C LEU A 395 8.30 38.19 -27.34
N SER A 396 8.65 39.45 -27.49
CA SER A 396 9.52 39.94 -28.56
C SER A 396 10.51 40.94 -28.01
N GLU A 397 11.81 40.70 -28.16
CA GLU A 397 12.88 41.61 -27.71
C GLU A 397 12.77 42.00 -26.22
N GLY A 398 12.30 41.08 -25.37
CA GLY A 398 12.11 41.32 -23.93
C GLY A 398 10.89 42.17 -23.57
N LYS A 399 10.07 42.55 -24.56
CA LYS A 399 8.75 43.17 -24.35
C LYS A 399 7.65 42.18 -24.65
N GLU A 400 6.63 42.20 -23.81
CA GLU A 400 5.42 41.39 -23.98
C GLU A 400 4.41 42.14 -24.84
N TYR A 401 3.85 41.44 -25.80
CA TYR A 401 2.80 41.93 -26.69
C TYR A 401 1.62 40.97 -26.59
N CYS A 402 0.43 41.51 -26.32
CA CYS A 402 -0.79 40.72 -26.18
C CYS A 402 -1.80 41.09 -27.27
N SER A 403 -2.61 40.13 -27.69
CA SER A 403 -3.82 40.39 -28.46
C SER A 403 -4.84 41.19 -27.65
N ASP A 404 -5.88 41.67 -28.32
CA ASP A 404 -7.11 42.05 -27.63
C ASP A 404 -7.66 40.85 -26.84
N TYR A 405 -8.43 41.15 -25.80
CA TYR A 405 -9.13 40.12 -25.05
C TYR A 405 -10.28 39.56 -25.89
N SER A 406 -10.57 38.28 -25.68
CA SER A 406 -11.78 37.65 -26.20
C SER A 406 -13.03 38.36 -25.73
N GLN A 407 -14.16 37.97 -26.31
CA GLN A 407 -15.45 38.34 -25.75
C GLN A 407 -15.58 37.75 -24.33
N LYS A 408 -16.46 38.35 -23.51
CA LYS A 408 -16.73 37.83 -22.18
C LYS A 408 -17.66 36.64 -22.29
N TRP A 409 -17.20 35.49 -21.81
CA TRP A 409 -17.96 34.25 -21.78
C TRP A 409 -18.48 33.98 -20.38
N GLY A 410 -19.70 33.47 -20.24
CA GLY A 410 -20.29 33.18 -18.92
C GLY A 410 -20.66 31.74 -18.69
N PHE A 411 -20.64 31.38 -17.41
CA PHE A 411 -21.06 30.08 -16.91
C PHE A 411 -21.56 30.19 -15.47
N SER A 412 -22.25 29.16 -15.02
CA SER A 412 -22.66 28.98 -13.62
C SER A 412 -21.96 27.77 -13.00
N VAL A 413 -21.71 27.82 -11.70
CA VAL A 413 -21.08 26.70 -10.98
C VAL A 413 -22.15 25.86 -10.28
N GLY A 414 -22.17 24.56 -10.58
CA GLY A 414 -23.09 23.57 -10.00
C GLY A 414 -22.76 23.18 -8.56
N THR A 415 -23.59 22.32 -7.97
CA THR A 415 -23.56 21.93 -6.54
C THR A 415 -22.87 20.60 -6.25
N ASN A 416 -22.25 19.97 -7.25
CA ASN A 416 -21.78 18.58 -7.14
C ASN A 416 -20.37 18.50 -6.54
N ILE A 417 -20.25 18.80 -5.25
CA ILE A 417 -18.96 18.78 -4.52
C ILE A 417 -18.86 17.51 -3.68
N ARG A 418 -17.67 16.90 -3.64
CA ARG A 418 -17.32 15.90 -2.62
C ARG A 418 -17.39 16.55 -1.24
N GLU A 419 -18.29 16.07 -0.39
CA GLU A 419 -18.47 16.56 0.97
C GLU A 419 -17.20 16.40 1.81
N THR A 420 -17.07 17.26 2.83
CA THR A 420 -15.98 17.18 3.79
C THR A 420 -16.19 15.95 4.69
N GLU A 421 -15.31 14.97 4.58
CA GLU A 421 -15.31 13.71 5.29
C GLU A 421 -14.09 13.59 6.22
N LEU A 422 -14.32 12.86 7.32
CA LEU A 422 -13.32 12.50 8.31
C LEU A 422 -12.24 11.58 7.71
N ILE A 423 -10.96 11.92 7.92
CA ILE A 423 -9.83 11.03 7.63
C ILE A 423 -9.23 10.46 8.92
N ALA A 424 -8.98 11.32 9.91
CA ALA A 424 -8.39 10.92 11.19
C ALA A 424 -8.75 11.93 12.30
N PRO A 425 -8.77 11.52 13.58
CA PRO A 425 -8.79 10.13 14.03
C PRO A 425 -10.10 9.40 13.66
N PRO A 426 -10.15 8.06 13.67
CA PRO A 426 -11.38 7.32 13.44
C PRO A 426 -12.48 7.72 14.43
N ASN A 427 -13.74 7.79 13.96
CA ASN A 427 -14.91 8.07 14.80
C ASN A 427 -15.29 6.83 15.64
N ASN A 428 -14.46 6.47 16.63
CA ASN A 428 -14.64 5.31 17.49
C ASN A 428 -14.07 5.58 18.90
N ILE A 429 -14.79 5.14 19.92
CA ILE A 429 -14.37 5.25 21.33
C ILE A 429 -13.62 4.01 21.84
N ASN A 430 -13.71 2.88 21.14
CA ASN A 430 -13.07 1.62 21.55
C ASN A 430 -11.58 1.59 21.25
N ASP A 431 -11.16 2.30 20.20
CA ASP A 431 -9.77 2.41 19.79
C ASP A 431 -9.19 3.72 20.30
N ALA A 432 -8.66 3.70 21.52
CA ALA A 432 -8.01 4.87 22.10
C ALA A 432 -6.78 5.27 21.27
N ILE A 433 -6.58 6.58 21.10
CA ILE A 433 -5.52 7.17 20.28
C ILE A 433 -4.41 7.71 21.17
N GLY A 434 -3.17 7.59 20.70
CA GLY A 434 -1.99 8.12 21.38
C GLY A 434 -1.83 9.63 21.23
N LEU A 435 -0.89 10.19 21.97
CA LEU A 435 -0.47 11.59 21.84
C LEU A 435 0.90 11.67 21.15
N PRO A 436 1.15 12.70 20.31
CA PRO A 436 0.22 13.75 19.89
C PRO A 436 -0.87 13.21 18.95
N VAL A 437 -2.07 13.80 19.02
CA VAL A 437 -3.23 13.42 18.19
C VAL A 437 -3.35 14.37 17.00
N THR A 438 -3.47 13.80 15.79
CA THR A 438 -3.63 14.56 14.55
C THR A 438 -5.04 14.38 13.99
N PHE A 439 -5.77 15.49 13.89
CA PHE A 439 -7.07 15.62 13.26
C PHE A 439 -6.88 15.97 11.80
N LYS A 440 -7.52 15.22 10.91
CA LYS A 440 -7.40 15.38 9.46
C LYS A 440 -8.73 15.07 8.78
N TRP A 441 -9.07 15.87 7.80
CA TRP A 441 -10.25 15.70 6.94
C TRP A 441 -9.87 15.91 5.48
N ASN A 442 -10.69 15.44 4.54
CA ASN A 442 -10.49 15.76 3.13
C ASN A 442 -10.82 17.26 2.92
N ARG A 443 -10.22 17.87 1.89
CA ARG A 443 -10.59 19.24 1.51
C ARG A 443 -11.64 19.16 0.42
N ALA A 444 -12.87 19.57 0.75
CA ALA A 444 -13.91 19.77 -0.26
C ALA A 444 -13.51 20.93 -1.19
N ILE A 445 -13.85 20.80 -2.46
CA ILE A 445 -13.53 21.83 -3.46
C ILE A 445 -14.38 23.07 -3.15
N GLY A 446 -13.81 24.28 -3.23
CA GLY A 446 -14.52 25.52 -2.87
C GLY A 446 -14.44 25.88 -1.38
N ILE A 447 -13.84 25.04 -0.54
CA ILE A 447 -13.60 25.31 0.88
C ILE A 447 -12.18 25.82 1.09
N ASN A 448 -12.07 27.01 1.67
CA ASN A 448 -10.82 27.74 1.84
C ASN A 448 -10.38 27.85 3.31
N SER A 449 -11.32 27.75 4.25
CA SER A 449 -11.02 27.70 5.68
C SER A 449 -12.04 26.86 6.45
N TYR A 450 -11.75 26.61 7.72
CA TYR A 450 -12.56 25.80 8.62
C TYR A 450 -12.62 26.45 10.00
N ASN A 451 -13.81 26.53 10.58
CA ASN A 451 -13.94 26.65 12.04
C ASN A 451 -13.87 25.26 12.64
N TYR A 452 -13.22 25.10 13.79
CA TYR A 452 -13.16 23.82 14.49
C TYR A 452 -13.59 23.99 15.95
N ASN A 453 -14.18 22.92 16.48
CA ASN A 453 -14.42 22.73 17.90
C ASN A 453 -13.97 21.31 18.25
N ILE A 454 -12.82 21.18 18.92
CA ILE A 454 -12.18 19.90 19.20
C ILE A 454 -12.00 19.78 20.71
N GLY A 455 -12.83 18.95 21.35
CA GLY A 455 -12.76 18.71 22.80
C GLY A 455 -12.85 19.96 23.66
N GLY A 456 -13.54 21.01 23.17
CA GLY A 456 -13.66 22.31 23.85
C GLY A 456 -12.69 23.38 23.33
N HIS A 457 -11.69 23.02 22.54
CA HIS A 457 -10.80 23.96 21.87
C HIS A 457 -11.44 24.47 20.58
N THR A 458 -11.71 25.78 20.51
CA THR A 458 -12.31 26.43 19.35
C THR A 458 -11.34 27.35 18.64
N GLY A 459 -11.32 27.34 17.31
CA GLY A 459 -10.51 28.25 16.52
C GLY A 459 -10.79 28.14 15.03
N THR A 460 -9.93 28.76 14.22
CA THR A 460 -10.03 28.75 12.76
C THR A 460 -8.73 28.26 12.13
N THR A 461 -8.82 27.62 10.96
CA THR A 461 -7.64 27.16 10.20
C THR A 461 -7.92 27.16 8.70
N SER A 462 -6.88 27.41 7.90
CA SER A 462 -6.91 27.19 6.44
C SER A 462 -6.40 25.81 6.04
N ALA A 463 -5.77 25.09 6.96
CA ALA A 463 -5.27 23.74 6.74
C ALA A 463 -6.34 22.70 7.07
N ASN A 464 -6.37 21.59 6.34
CA ASN A 464 -7.24 20.44 6.60
C ASN A 464 -6.65 19.46 7.63
N ILE A 465 -5.75 19.95 8.47
CA ILE A 465 -5.01 19.18 9.47
C ILE A 465 -4.72 20.05 10.69
N ILE A 466 -4.92 19.49 11.88
CA ILE A 466 -4.58 20.12 13.16
C ILE A 466 -3.99 19.05 14.07
N THR A 467 -2.95 19.39 14.84
CA THR A 467 -2.35 18.47 15.81
C THR A 467 -2.38 19.11 17.19
N PHE A 468 -2.74 18.30 18.19
CA PHE A 468 -2.75 18.67 19.60
C PHE A 468 -1.93 17.66 20.40
N ASP A 469 -1.40 18.10 21.53
CA ASP A 469 -0.57 17.28 22.40
C ASP A 469 -0.92 17.51 23.88
N TRP A 470 -0.22 16.83 24.80
CA TRP A 470 -0.37 17.10 26.23
C TRP A 470 0.10 18.53 26.58
N PRO A 471 -0.64 19.32 27.40
CA PRO A 471 -1.76 18.96 28.27
C PRO A 471 -3.15 19.29 27.69
N ASP A 472 -3.31 19.45 26.38
CA ASP A 472 -4.58 19.92 25.78
C ASP A 472 -5.74 18.95 25.99
N PHE A 473 -5.43 17.65 26.16
CA PHE A 473 -6.41 16.61 26.47
C PHE A 473 -6.01 15.79 27.70
N GLU A 474 -7.02 15.43 28.49
CA GLU A 474 -6.88 14.50 29.61
C GLU A 474 -6.85 13.05 29.11
N LEU A 475 -6.04 12.22 29.77
CA LEU A 475 -5.91 10.80 29.45
C LEU A 475 -7.15 10.01 29.88
N ASP A 476 -7.45 8.91 29.16
CA ASP A 476 -8.61 8.03 29.39
C ASP A 476 -9.98 8.73 29.31
N THR A 477 -10.04 9.87 28.61
CA THR A 477 -11.27 10.68 28.43
C THR A 477 -11.78 10.61 26.99
N VAL A 478 -13.11 10.62 26.84
CA VAL A 478 -13.79 10.66 25.55
C VAL A 478 -14.12 12.12 25.21
N TYR A 479 -13.78 12.54 23.99
CA TYR A 479 -14.03 13.87 23.49
C TYR A 479 -14.84 13.81 22.20
N ASN A 480 -15.59 14.88 21.96
CA ASN A 480 -16.28 15.10 20.70
C ASN A 480 -15.54 16.21 19.93
N TRP A 481 -15.59 16.14 18.61
CA TRP A 481 -15.11 17.20 17.76
C TRP A 481 -15.91 17.33 16.48
N THR A 482 -15.95 18.55 15.96
CA THR A 482 -16.62 18.89 14.70
C THR A 482 -15.88 20.02 14.03
N ILE A 483 -16.09 20.14 12.71
CA ILE A 483 -15.59 21.20 11.88
C ILE A 483 -16.73 21.82 11.07
N GLN A 484 -16.55 23.08 10.74
CA GLN A 484 -17.46 23.86 9.92
C GLN A 484 -16.67 24.33 8.68
N PRO A 485 -16.99 23.85 7.47
CA PRO A 485 -16.30 24.29 6.26
C PRO A 485 -16.77 25.68 5.81
N CYS A 486 -15.83 26.53 5.44
CA CYS A 486 -16.06 27.92 5.03
C CYS A 486 -15.49 28.23 3.64
N THR A 487 -16.23 29.00 2.86
CA THR A 487 -15.88 29.32 1.46
C THR A 487 -14.86 30.45 1.36
N ASP A 488 -14.78 31.32 2.37
CA ASP A 488 -13.80 32.40 2.45
C ASP A 488 -12.54 31.98 3.23
N TYR A 489 -11.47 32.78 3.13
CA TYR A 489 -10.22 32.54 3.87
C TYR A 489 -10.24 33.03 5.32
N ALA A 490 -11.20 33.88 5.69
CA ALA A 490 -11.32 34.47 7.03
C ALA A 490 -12.25 33.66 7.96
N ALA A 491 -12.84 32.57 7.45
CA ALA A 491 -13.78 31.69 8.14
C ALA A 491 -15.05 32.42 8.66
N GLN A 492 -15.56 33.37 7.88
CA GLN A 492 -16.76 34.15 8.21
C GLN A 492 -18.01 33.69 7.46
N ASN A 493 -17.84 33.15 6.25
CA ASN A 493 -18.91 32.66 5.40
C ASN A 493 -18.86 31.12 5.34
N CYS A 494 -19.62 30.48 6.22
CA CYS A 494 -19.51 29.05 6.49
C CYS A 494 -20.82 28.31 6.25
N LYS A 495 -20.68 27.03 5.86
CA LYS A 495 -21.80 26.08 5.81
C LYS A 495 -22.20 25.65 7.23
N ASP A 496 -23.20 24.78 7.33
CA ASP A 496 -23.57 24.17 8.61
C ASP A 496 -22.42 23.34 9.20
N TRP A 497 -22.42 23.21 10.53
CA TRP A 497 -21.49 22.33 11.23
C TRP A 497 -21.72 20.87 10.84
N LEU A 498 -20.65 20.11 10.66
CA LEU A 498 -20.75 18.67 10.44
C LEU A 498 -21.20 17.95 11.72
N ASP A 499 -21.76 16.76 11.55
CA ASP A 499 -22.07 15.89 12.67
C ASP A 499 -20.81 15.62 13.52
N PRO A 500 -20.91 15.74 14.85
CA PRO A 500 -19.75 15.58 15.72
C PRO A 500 -19.23 14.14 15.70
N TRP A 501 -17.92 14.01 15.57
CA TRP A 501 -17.20 12.75 15.71
C TRP A 501 -16.67 12.59 17.13
N GLN A 502 -16.43 11.36 17.54
CA GLN A 502 -15.96 11.01 18.87
C GLN A 502 -14.62 10.30 18.80
N PHE A 503 -13.76 10.58 19.78
CA PHE A 503 -12.50 9.89 19.95
C PHE A 503 -12.19 9.73 21.43
N LYS A 504 -11.33 8.75 21.76
CA LYS A 504 -10.86 8.52 23.12
C LYS A 504 -9.35 8.65 23.17
N ILE A 505 -8.82 9.38 24.16
CA ILE A 505 -7.38 9.45 24.40
C ILE A 505 -6.93 8.24 25.23
N THR A 506 -5.76 7.69 24.90
CA THR A 506 -5.14 6.57 25.63
C THR A 506 -4.84 6.91 27.09
N GLY A 507 -4.35 5.93 27.86
CA GLY A 507 -3.98 6.11 29.27
C GLY A 507 -4.87 5.37 30.28
N ALA A 508 -5.79 4.52 29.79
CA ALA A 508 -6.52 3.58 30.63
C ALA A 508 -5.53 2.64 31.36
N PRO A 509 -5.77 2.31 32.64
CA PRO A 509 -4.91 1.38 33.38
C PRO A 509 -4.93 -0.02 32.72
N PRO A 510 -3.75 -0.62 32.44
CA PRO A 510 -3.69 -1.92 31.80
C PRO A 510 -4.12 -3.05 32.75
N VAL A 511 -4.66 -4.12 32.20
CA VAL A 511 -5.07 -5.32 32.96
C VAL A 511 -3.87 -6.25 33.11
N LEU A 512 -3.49 -6.59 34.34
CA LEU A 512 -2.35 -7.48 34.60
C LEU A 512 -2.71 -8.94 34.24
N LEU A 513 -1.83 -9.63 33.50
CA LEU A 513 -2.04 -11.00 32.99
C LEU A 513 -1.14 -12.03 33.68
N ALA A 514 0.15 -11.74 33.85
CA ALA A 514 1.10 -12.64 34.49
C ALA A 514 2.11 -11.88 35.36
N PRO A 515 2.56 -12.46 36.49
CA PRO A 515 2.18 -13.77 37.02
C PRO A 515 0.79 -13.75 37.70
N THR A 516 -0.01 -14.80 37.49
CA THR A 516 -1.32 -15.00 38.13
C THR A 516 -1.49 -16.45 38.61
N GLY A 517 -2.52 -16.70 39.44
CA GLY A 517 -2.83 -18.06 39.92
C GLY A 517 -1.68 -18.75 40.65
N THR A 518 -1.39 -20.01 40.29
CA THR A 518 -0.32 -20.81 40.91
C THR A 518 1.09 -20.29 40.60
N GLU A 519 1.29 -19.64 39.46
CA GLU A 519 2.60 -19.08 39.09
C GLU A 519 2.96 -17.89 39.99
N ALA A 520 1.97 -17.09 40.39
CA ALA A 520 2.16 -16.00 41.33
C ALA A 520 2.55 -16.47 42.74
N LEU A 521 2.26 -17.72 43.12
CA LEU A 521 2.61 -18.24 44.45
C LEU A 521 4.07 -18.72 44.54
N SER A 522 4.70 -19.03 43.41
CA SER A 522 6.07 -19.55 43.36
C SER A 522 6.73 -19.22 42.02
N ALA A 523 6.92 -17.93 41.76
CA ALA A 523 7.48 -17.43 40.51
C ALA A 523 8.99 -17.74 40.42
N VAL A 524 9.42 -18.37 39.32
CA VAL A 524 10.84 -18.68 39.07
C VAL A 524 11.54 -17.42 38.56
N ILE A 525 12.76 -17.15 39.05
CA ILE A 525 13.57 -16.00 38.61
C ILE A 525 14.41 -16.43 37.38
N PRO A 526 14.43 -15.66 36.27
CA PRO A 526 13.79 -14.35 36.08
C PRO A 526 12.27 -14.43 35.90
N VAL A 527 11.55 -13.45 36.45
CA VAL A 527 10.09 -13.37 36.41
C VAL A 527 9.64 -12.53 35.22
N LYS A 528 8.75 -13.08 34.39
CA LYS A 528 8.07 -12.34 33.31
C LYS A 528 6.80 -11.68 33.86
N LEU A 529 6.75 -10.36 33.80
CA LEU A 529 5.55 -9.56 34.05
C LEU A 529 4.87 -9.28 32.70
N ASP A 530 3.57 -9.51 32.62
CA ASP A 530 2.79 -9.41 31.38
C ASP A 530 1.44 -8.75 31.67
N TRP A 531 1.00 -7.85 30.79
CA TRP A 531 -0.28 -7.14 30.89
C TRP A 531 -0.93 -6.98 29.52
N LYS A 532 -2.24 -6.71 29.53
CA LYS A 532 -3.01 -6.50 28.31
C LYS A 532 -2.58 -5.20 27.63
N ASP A 533 -2.34 -5.28 26.32
CA ASP A 533 -2.09 -4.12 25.48
C ASP A 533 -3.25 -3.12 25.49
N VAL A 534 -2.90 -1.83 25.53
CA VAL A 534 -3.82 -0.69 25.51
C VAL A 534 -3.65 0.08 24.20
N SER A 535 -4.74 0.25 23.45
CA SER A 535 -4.74 0.98 22.17
C SER A 535 -4.20 2.39 22.34
N GLY A 536 -3.34 2.82 21.39
CA GLY A 536 -2.72 4.14 21.40
C GLY A 536 -1.61 4.34 22.43
N ALA A 537 -1.26 3.33 23.23
CA ALA A 537 -0.16 3.44 24.18
C ALA A 537 1.18 3.70 23.47
N GLY A 538 1.91 4.73 23.92
CA GLY A 538 3.28 4.99 23.46
C GLY A 538 4.31 4.15 24.22
N SER A 539 4.06 3.93 25.52
CA SER A 539 4.88 3.07 26.39
C SER A 539 4.09 2.68 27.65
N TYR A 540 4.71 1.89 28.53
CA TYR A 540 4.20 1.52 29.83
C TYR A 540 5.26 1.76 30.90
N GLU A 541 4.87 2.34 32.02
CA GLU A 541 5.72 2.43 33.21
C GLU A 541 5.29 1.37 34.21
N TYR A 542 6.25 0.56 34.67
CA TYR A 542 6.03 -0.45 35.71
C TYR A 542 6.79 -0.09 36.99
N ARG A 543 6.23 -0.52 38.12
CA ARG A 543 6.88 -0.45 39.43
C ARG A 543 6.68 -1.74 40.21
N ILE A 544 7.72 -2.17 40.92
CA ILE A 544 7.73 -3.34 41.79
C ILE A 544 8.19 -2.90 43.18
N LEU A 545 7.38 -3.23 44.17
CA LEU A 545 7.60 -2.95 45.59
C LEU A 545 7.79 -4.26 46.34
N GLY A 546 8.54 -4.23 47.44
CA GLY A 546 8.82 -5.40 48.28
C GLY A 546 10.30 -5.54 48.62
N GLY A 547 11.21 -5.02 47.79
CA GLY A 547 12.65 -4.97 48.07
C GLY A 547 13.06 -3.80 48.99
N ILE A 548 14.37 -3.62 49.18
CA ILE A 548 14.94 -2.48 49.92
C ILE A 548 14.67 -1.17 49.15
N SER A 549 14.67 -1.24 47.82
CA SER A 549 14.34 -0.14 46.91
C SER A 549 13.27 -0.57 45.91
N PRO A 550 12.37 0.34 45.50
CA PRO A 550 11.40 0.07 44.44
C PRO A 550 12.10 -0.05 43.08
N VAL A 551 11.82 -1.13 42.36
CA VAL A 551 12.28 -1.34 40.99
C VAL A 551 11.27 -0.66 40.06
N LYS A 552 11.73 0.12 39.09
CA LYS A 552 10.85 0.79 38.12
C LYS A 552 11.51 0.90 36.76
N GLY A 553 10.71 0.96 35.71
CA GLY A 553 11.19 1.15 34.35
C GLY A 553 10.07 1.53 33.38
N VAL A 554 10.46 1.97 32.20
CA VAL A 554 9.56 2.28 31.08
C VAL A 554 9.88 1.33 29.93
N VAL A 555 8.85 0.72 29.34
CA VAL A 555 8.95 -0.24 28.24
C VAL A 555 7.94 0.07 27.15
N ASN A 556 8.27 -0.25 25.91
CA ASN A 556 7.40 0.03 24.75
C ASN A 556 6.52 -1.16 24.34
N VAL A 557 6.59 -2.26 25.09
CA VAL A 557 5.84 -3.50 24.88
C VAL A 557 5.14 -3.89 26.18
N SER A 558 4.08 -4.70 26.10
CA SER A 558 3.27 -5.06 27.27
C SER A 558 3.85 -6.15 28.17
N GLU A 559 5.18 -6.31 28.16
CA GLU A 559 5.87 -7.30 28.95
C GLU A 559 7.24 -6.80 29.41
N VAL A 560 7.70 -7.32 30.55
CA VAL A 560 9.07 -7.11 31.04
C VAL A 560 9.57 -8.33 31.81
N VAL A 561 10.84 -8.65 31.65
CA VAL A 561 11.51 -9.73 32.39
C VAL A 561 12.42 -9.10 33.43
N VAL A 562 12.21 -9.44 34.71
CA VAL A 562 12.98 -8.92 35.84
C VAL A 562 13.76 -10.06 36.50
N ASP A 563 15.06 -9.87 36.70
CA ASP A 563 15.99 -10.88 37.19
C ASP A 563 16.63 -10.48 38.53
N TYR A 564 17.47 -11.34 39.08
CA TYR A 564 18.38 -10.98 40.17
C TYR A 564 19.39 -9.92 39.68
N PRO A 565 19.77 -8.89 40.47
CA PRO A 565 19.57 -8.73 41.92
C PRO A 565 18.29 -8.03 42.36
N ASP A 566 17.46 -7.57 41.42
CA ASP A 566 16.24 -6.81 41.71
C ASP A 566 15.19 -7.68 42.43
N LEU A 567 15.14 -8.97 42.06
CA LEU A 567 14.32 -9.99 42.72
C LEU A 567 15.18 -10.94 43.58
N LYS A 568 14.76 -11.15 44.83
CA LYS A 568 15.37 -12.08 45.80
C LYS A 568 14.54 -13.35 45.92
N LEU A 569 15.18 -14.46 46.32
CA LEU A 569 14.49 -15.73 46.59
C LEU A 569 13.55 -15.63 47.80
N ASN A 570 12.47 -16.41 47.76
CA ASN A 570 11.49 -16.55 48.85
C ASN A 570 10.99 -15.21 49.41
N HIS A 571 10.65 -14.28 48.51
CA HIS A 571 10.26 -12.91 48.87
C HIS A 571 8.96 -12.51 48.19
N VAL A 572 8.13 -11.74 48.89
CA VAL A 572 6.83 -11.28 48.40
C VAL A 572 7.00 -9.89 47.76
N TYR A 573 6.54 -9.77 46.52
CA TYR A 573 6.55 -8.54 45.76
C TYR A 573 5.14 -8.15 45.34
N THR A 574 4.91 -6.84 45.26
CA THR A 574 3.70 -6.26 44.66
C THR A 574 4.09 -5.39 43.48
N TRP A 575 3.29 -5.38 42.42
CA TRP A 575 3.63 -4.66 41.21
C TRP A 575 2.40 -3.99 40.59
N GLN A 576 2.66 -2.90 39.88
CA GLN A 576 1.66 -2.15 39.14
C GLN A 576 2.26 -1.62 37.85
N VAL A 577 1.40 -1.42 36.86
CA VAL A 577 1.75 -0.85 35.57
C VAL A 577 0.79 0.27 35.24
N ARG A 578 1.26 1.32 34.57
CA ARG A 578 0.41 2.35 33.99
C ARG A 578 0.77 2.57 32.54
N THR A 579 -0.24 2.86 31.74
CA THR A 579 -0.10 3.22 30.34
C THR A 579 0.39 4.64 30.20
N CYS A 580 1.35 4.87 29.32
CA CYS A 580 1.88 6.18 28.98
C CYS A 580 1.58 6.51 27.52
N ALA A 581 1.08 7.73 27.29
CA ALA A 581 0.73 8.20 25.95
C ALA A 581 1.99 8.44 25.11
N HIS A 582 3.07 8.91 25.74
CA HIS A 582 4.36 9.12 25.08
C HIS A 582 5.28 7.90 25.18
N LYS A 583 6.19 7.77 24.22
CA LYS A 583 7.17 6.66 24.15
C LYS A 583 8.27 6.73 25.22
N ASP A 584 8.50 7.89 25.79
CA ASP A 584 9.53 8.11 26.82
C ASP A 584 9.00 7.95 28.25
N GLY A 585 7.68 7.74 28.42
CA GLY A 585 7.04 7.63 29.73
C GLY A 585 6.84 8.96 30.46
N SER A 586 6.91 10.10 29.76
CA SER A 586 6.71 11.44 30.36
C SER A 586 5.26 11.70 30.78
N VAL A 587 4.29 11.18 30.01
CA VAL A 587 2.84 11.42 30.19
C VAL A 587 2.13 10.09 30.42
N CYS A 588 1.71 9.81 31.65
CA CYS A 588 1.14 8.51 32.05
C CYS A 588 -0.18 8.64 32.81
N GLY A 589 -1.05 7.64 32.61
CA GLY A 589 -2.35 7.54 33.25
C GLY A 589 -2.31 7.01 34.68
N LYS A 590 -3.44 6.44 35.10
CA LYS A 590 -3.58 5.83 36.43
C LYS A 590 -2.89 4.47 36.48
N TRP A 591 -2.43 4.09 37.68
CA TRP A 591 -1.88 2.75 37.94
C TRP A 591 -2.96 1.67 37.81
N SER A 592 -2.55 0.50 37.33
CA SER A 592 -3.35 -0.72 37.34
C SER A 592 -3.77 -1.11 38.76
N ASN A 593 -4.68 -2.09 38.83
CA ASN A 593 -4.90 -2.85 40.05
C ASN A 593 -3.58 -3.43 40.58
N LEU A 594 -3.49 -3.61 41.89
CA LEU A 594 -2.30 -4.12 42.56
C LEU A 594 -2.13 -5.61 42.28
N GLY A 595 -1.07 -5.98 41.56
CA GLY A 595 -0.63 -7.37 41.40
C GLY A 595 0.31 -7.78 42.53
N ALA A 596 0.35 -9.06 42.86
CA ALA A 596 1.28 -9.61 43.84
C ALA A 596 1.81 -10.97 43.39
N PHE A 597 3.08 -11.24 43.68
CA PHE A 597 3.70 -12.54 43.47
C PHE A 597 4.74 -12.83 44.54
N THR A 598 4.99 -14.11 44.79
CA THR A 598 6.04 -14.61 45.68
C THR A 598 7.05 -15.35 44.84
N THR A 599 8.32 -14.99 44.98
CA THR A 599 9.41 -15.71 44.30
C THR A 599 9.61 -17.08 44.94
N PHE A 600 10.00 -18.05 44.12
CA PHE A 600 10.20 -19.42 44.59
C PHE A 600 11.26 -19.50 45.70
N SER A 601 11.08 -20.48 46.58
CA SER A 601 12.13 -20.91 47.50
C SER A 601 12.97 -21.99 46.83
N MET A 602 14.28 -21.81 46.80
CA MET A 602 15.20 -22.79 46.24
C MET A 602 15.37 -23.96 47.22
N GLY A 603 15.25 -25.20 46.74
CA GLY A 603 15.56 -26.39 47.53
C GLY A 603 17.06 -26.58 47.75
N PHE A 604 17.44 -27.65 48.44
CA PHE A 604 18.85 -28.06 48.56
C PHE A 604 19.22 -29.10 47.49
N PRO A 605 20.45 -29.09 46.95
CA PRO A 605 20.88 -30.09 45.97
C PRO A 605 20.93 -31.50 46.55
N VAL A 606 20.50 -32.49 45.77
CA VAL A 606 20.64 -33.91 46.14
C VAL A 606 22.01 -34.41 45.67
N LEU A 607 22.90 -34.73 46.61
CA LEU A 607 24.25 -35.22 46.33
C LEU A 607 24.23 -36.68 45.85
N ILE A 608 24.90 -36.96 44.73
CA ILE A 608 24.92 -38.26 44.02
C ILE A 608 26.24 -39.00 44.28
N LYS A 609 27.39 -38.41 43.94
CA LYS A 609 28.73 -38.96 44.19
C LYS A 609 29.64 -37.92 44.85
N PRO A 610 30.54 -38.33 45.75
CA PRO A 610 30.65 -39.68 46.34
C PRO A 610 29.44 -40.03 47.23
N SER A 611 29.14 -41.33 47.35
CA SER A 611 28.08 -41.82 48.25
C SER A 611 28.47 -41.59 49.72
N LEU A 612 27.47 -41.59 50.62
CA LEU A 612 27.73 -41.36 52.05
C LEU A 612 28.64 -42.46 52.59
N ASN A 613 29.74 -42.06 53.23
CA ASN A 613 30.78 -42.94 53.77
C ASN A 613 31.45 -43.83 52.71
N ALA A 614 31.49 -43.39 51.45
CA ALA A 614 32.24 -44.08 50.41
C ALA A 614 33.73 -44.19 50.79
N LYS A 615 34.32 -45.35 50.55
CA LYS A 615 35.77 -45.52 50.52
C LYS A 615 36.24 -45.33 49.09
N ILE A 616 37.19 -44.43 48.89
CA ILE A 616 37.70 -44.06 47.57
C ILE A 616 39.20 -44.29 47.57
N GLU A 617 39.68 -45.03 46.59
CA GLU A 617 41.08 -45.45 46.49
C GLU A 617 41.85 -44.69 45.40
N GLU A 618 41.14 -43.84 44.66
CA GLU A 618 41.68 -42.98 43.60
C GLU A 618 41.94 -41.54 44.11
N PRO A 619 43.03 -40.88 43.67
CA PRO A 619 43.36 -39.52 44.09
C PRO A 619 42.45 -38.44 43.49
N GLU A 620 41.89 -38.67 42.31
CA GLU A 620 40.96 -37.75 41.65
C GLU A 620 39.51 -38.14 41.96
N ILE A 621 38.80 -37.29 42.70
CA ILE A 621 37.41 -37.57 43.10
C ILE A 621 36.44 -36.74 42.28
N ARG A 622 35.48 -37.41 41.63
CA ARG A 622 34.39 -36.77 40.86
C ARG A 622 33.14 -36.55 41.72
N PHE A 623 32.90 -35.30 42.07
CA PHE A 623 31.69 -34.85 42.77
C PHE A 623 30.54 -34.67 41.79
N SER A 624 29.33 -35.09 42.15
CA SER A 624 28.12 -34.87 41.34
C SER A 624 26.87 -34.72 42.18
N TRP A 625 25.95 -33.87 41.74
CA TRP A 625 24.66 -33.60 42.40
C TRP A 625 23.55 -33.38 41.37
N LYS A 626 22.28 -33.48 41.81
CA LYS A 626 21.12 -33.18 40.96
C LYS A 626 20.97 -31.66 40.79
N PRO A 627 20.71 -31.16 39.57
CA PRO A 627 20.46 -29.75 39.35
C PRO A 627 19.14 -29.29 40.00
N LEU A 628 19.14 -28.07 40.53
CA LEU A 628 18.01 -27.38 41.12
C LEU A 628 17.31 -26.49 40.10
N LYS A 629 15.98 -26.47 40.14
CA LYS A 629 15.17 -25.58 39.29
C LYS A 629 15.49 -24.12 39.64
N GLY A 630 15.86 -23.33 38.64
CA GLY A 630 16.16 -21.90 38.78
C GLY A 630 17.56 -21.57 39.31
N ALA A 631 18.40 -22.56 39.66
CA ALA A 631 19.79 -22.31 40.02
C ALA A 631 20.64 -22.08 38.77
N LYS A 632 21.33 -20.95 38.70
CA LYS A 632 22.27 -20.62 37.61
C LYS A 632 23.71 -20.98 37.98
N TYR A 633 24.03 -20.96 39.27
CA TYR A 633 25.35 -21.29 39.80
C TYR A 633 25.23 -22.25 40.99
N TYR A 634 26.32 -22.91 41.34
CA TYR A 634 26.45 -23.73 42.54
C TYR A 634 27.69 -23.37 43.31
N GLU A 635 27.54 -23.24 44.61
CA GLU A 635 28.64 -23.08 45.54
C GLU A 635 28.85 -24.38 46.29
N TYR A 636 30.08 -24.87 46.34
CA TYR A 636 30.43 -26.07 47.07
C TYR A 636 31.68 -25.86 47.91
N VAL A 637 31.69 -26.57 49.03
CA VAL A 637 32.75 -26.51 50.04
C VAL A 637 33.13 -27.93 50.40
N ILE A 638 34.45 -28.18 50.47
CA ILE A 638 35.06 -29.43 50.91
C ILE A 638 35.94 -29.12 52.12
N LYS A 639 35.75 -29.89 53.19
CA LYS A 639 36.50 -29.73 54.44
C LYS A 639 37.09 -31.05 54.90
N ASN A 640 38.22 -30.97 55.58
CA ASN A 640 38.72 -32.09 56.36
C ASN A 640 37.86 -32.23 57.62
N LYS A 641 37.29 -33.41 57.85
CA LYS A 641 36.38 -33.66 58.98
C LYS A 641 37.11 -33.68 60.32
N SER A 642 38.37 -34.10 60.33
CA SER A 642 39.18 -34.21 61.55
C SER A 642 39.75 -32.87 62.00
N THR A 643 40.21 -32.03 61.06
CA THR A 643 40.81 -30.73 61.38
C THR A 643 39.82 -29.56 61.26
N GLY A 644 38.70 -29.74 60.55
CA GLY A 644 37.75 -28.68 60.23
C GLY A 644 38.23 -27.71 59.16
N GLU A 645 39.42 -27.92 58.60
CA GLU A 645 40.04 -27.05 57.60
C GLU A 645 39.30 -27.09 56.27
N GLU A 646 39.01 -25.92 55.70
CA GLU A 646 38.44 -25.79 54.36
C GLU A 646 39.53 -25.97 53.33
N ILE A 647 39.44 -27.07 52.59
CA ILE A 647 40.43 -27.41 51.55
C ILE A 647 40.06 -26.70 50.25
N PHE A 648 38.76 -26.59 50.01
CA PHE A 648 38.26 -26.10 48.75
C PHE A 648 36.91 -25.40 48.91
N HIS A 649 36.80 -24.23 48.28
CA HIS A 649 35.57 -23.44 48.22
C HIS A 649 35.51 -22.74 46.85
N LYS A 650 34.48 -23.04 46.06
CA LYS A 650 34.30 -22.42 44.74
C LYS A 650 32.84 -22.30 44.35
N ILE A 651 32.58 -21.32 43.49
CA ILE A 651 31.30 -21.13 42.80
C ILE A 651 31.50 -21.51 41.33
N ILE A 652 30.62 -22.36 40.80
CA ILE A 652 30.65 -22.84 39.41
C ILE A 652 29.32 -22.57 38.71
N ASN A 653 29.35 -22.42 37.39
CA ASN A 653 28.16 -22.25 36.56
C ASN A 653 27.39 -23.58 36.42
N SER A 654 26.08 -23.51 36.18
CA SER A 654 25.19 -24.65 36.06
C SER A 654 25.21 -25.27 34.65
N ASP A 655 25.90 -26.40 34.48
CA ASP A 655 25.69 -27.32 33.34
C ASP A 655 24.72 -28.45 33.71
N SER A 656 24.08 -29.08 32.71
CA SER A 656 23.04 -30.12 32.88
C SER A 656 23.44 -31.32 33.76
N ILE A 657 24.74 -31.57 33.92
CA ILE A 657 25.33 -32.45 34.94
C ILE A 657 26.50 -31.70 35.56
N THR A 658 26.32 -31.18 36.77
CA THR A 658 27.39 -30.54 37.52
C THR A 658 28.31 -31.61 38.08
N HIS A 659 29.42 -31.87 37.37
CA HIS A 659 30.51 -32.68 37.88
C HIS A 659 31.76 -31.84 38.09
N TYR A 660 32.48 -32.09 39.18
CA TYR A 660 33.77 -31.47 39.45
C TYR A 660 34.76 -32.53 39.88
N SER A 661 35.98 -32.46 39.36
CA SER A 661 37.07 -33.29 39.86
C SER A 661 38.06 -32.47 40.67
N TYR A 662 38.48 -33.05 41.79
CA TYR A 662 39.53 -32.50 42.63
C TYR A 662 40.52 -33.62 42.97
N GLU A 663 41.80 -33.31 42.84
CA GLU A 663 42.90 -34.19 43.23
C GLU A 663 43.30 -33.88 44.66
N PHE A 664 43.19 -34.86 45.55
CA PHE A 664 43.45 -34.67 46.97
C PHE A 664 44.92 -34.93 47.31
N PRO A 665 45.56 -34.03 48.10
CA PRO A 665 46.97 -34.17 48.44
C PRO A 665 47.24 -35.19 49.57
N GLU A 666 46.25 -35.47 50.42
CA GLU A 666 46.41 -36.29 51.62
C GLU A 666 45.24 -37.28 51.76
N VAL A 667 45.47 -38.38 52.48
CA VAL A 667 44.42 -39.32 52.90
C VAL A 667 43.72 -38.80 54.14
N GLY A 668 42.43 -39.08 54.27
CA GLY A 668 41.66 -38.61 55.41
C GLY A 668 40.16 -38.78 55.28
N GLU A 669 39.45 -38.39 56.34
CA GLU A 669 38.00 -38.23 56.31
C GLU A 669 37.64 -36.82 55.86
N TYR A 670 36.89 -36.72 54.78
CA TYR A 670 36.46 -35.45 54.21
C TYR A 670 34.94 -35.34 54.24
N GLU A 671 34.45 -34.12 54.34
CA GLU A 671 33.05 -33.80 54.18
C GLU A 671 32.84 -32.69 53.15
N TRP A 672 31.74 -32.80 52.42
CA TRP A 672 31.40 -31.83 51.38
C TRP A 672 29.91 -31.54 51.35
N ARG A 673 29.56 -30.36 50.85
CA ARG A 673 28.17 -29.92 50.65
C ARG A 673 28.08 -28.93 49.49
N VAL A 674 26.87 -28.77 48.98
CA VAL A 674 26.57 -27.89 47.83
C VAL A 674 25.31 -27.08 48.11
N ARG A 675 25.26 -25.85 47.62
CA ARG A 675 24.02 -25.05 47.50
C ARG A 675 23.88 -24.46 46.10
N GLY A 676 22.63 -24.17 45.70
CA GLY A 676 22.35 -23.45 44.46
C GLY A 676 22.35 -21.93 44.67
N CYS A 677 22.69 -21.18 43.62
CA CYS A 677 22.79 -19.73 43.62
C CYS A 677 22.20 -19.15 42.33
N LEU A 678 21.66 -17.93 42.40
CA LEU A 678 21.17 -17.20 41.21
C LEU A 678 22.27 -16.47 40.44
N ASP A 679 23.40 -16.18 41.08
CA ASP A 679 24.52 -15.45 40.49
C ASP A 679 25.88 -16.01 40.92
N SER A 680 26.96 -15.49 40.33
CA SER A 680 28.32 -15.94 40.59
C SER A 680 28.88 -15.47 41.94
N SER A 681 28.24 -14.49 42.60
CA SER A 681 28.63 -14.03 43.94
C SER A 681 27.99 -14.83 45.08
N CYS A 682 26.90 -15.56 44.78
CA CYS A 682 26.08 -16.28 45.75
C CYS A 682 25.75 -15.46 47.01
N GLY A 683 25.33 -14.21 46.80
CA GLY A 683 25.05 -13.24 47.86
C GLY A 683 23.80 -13.54 48.70
N THR A 684 23.62 -12.77 49.77
CA THR A 684 22.47 -12.86 50.68
C THR A 684 21.17 -12.51 49.95
N GLY A 685 20.30 -13.51 49.73
CA GLY A 685 19.04 -13.38 48.98
C GLY A 685 19.06 -14.01 47.59
N GLY A 686 20.23 -14.37 47.06
CA GLY A 686 20.41 -15.17 45.83
C GLY A 686 20.86 -16.61 46.10
N ALA A 687 21.24 -16.93 47.34
CA ALA A 687 21.70 -18.25 47.77
C ALA A 687 20.55 -19.12 48.31
N GLY A 688 20.45 -20.35 47.81
CA GLY A 688 19.60 -21.39 48.38
C GLY A 688 20.20 -22.03 49.65
N PRO A 689 19.44 -22.91 50.32
CA PRO A 689 19.93 -23.65 51.47
C PRO A 689 21.03 -24.64 51.09
N TRP A 690 21.96 -24.86 52.02
CA TRP A 690 22.99 -25.90 51.89
C TRP A 690 22.37 -27.29 51.93
N SER A 691 22.93 -28.22 51.15
CA SER A 691 22.72 -29.65 51.37
C SER A 691 23.27 -30.06 52.74
N ASN A 692 22.77 -31.18 53.25
CA ASN A 692 23.43 -31.85 54.37
C ASN A 692 24.88 -32.21 53.99
N TRP A 693 25.77 -32.20 54.99
CA TRP A 693 27.13 -32.69 54.82
C TRP A 693 27.13 -34.15 54.38
N ARG A 694 27.90 -34.47 53.35
CA ARG A 694 28.23 -35.86 53.00
C ARG A 694 29.69 -36.14 53.28
N THR A 695 29.93 -37.26 53.93
CA THR A 695 31.26 -37.74 54.29
C THR A 695 31.76 -38.80 53.30
N PHE A 696 33.07 -38.83 53.08
CA PHE A 696 33.77 -39.91 52.39
C PHE A 696 35.16 -40.10 53.00
N ASN A 697 35.73 -41.29 52.82
CA ASN A 697 37.06 -41.63 53.30
C ASN A 697 37.96 -41.87 52.08
N LEU A 698 39.04 -41.10 51.98
CA LEU A 698 40.06 -41.25 50.95
C LEU A 698 41.18 -42.12 51.49
N ALA A 699 41.37 -43.29 50.87
CA ALA A 699 42.40 -44.26 51.22
C ALA A 699 43.18 -44.64 49.96
N LEU A 700 44.26 -43.92 49.66
CA LEU A 700 45.07 -44.19 48.46
C LEU A 700 45.79 -45.55 48.56
N THR A 701 45.49 -46.46 47.63
CA THR A 701 46.20 -47.74 47.48
C THR A 701 47.33 -47.63 46.46
N ALA A 702 48.42 -48.37 46.65
CA ALA A 702 49.56 -48.33 45.74
C ALA A 702 49.21 -48.95 44.38
N PRO A 703 49.48 -48.26 43.25
CA PRO A 703 49.37 -48.88 41.92
C PRO A 703 50.35 -50.06 41.81
N PRO A 704 50.06 -51.10 41.00
CA PRO A 704 50.81 -52.36 40.97
C PRO A 704 52.31 -52.18 40.69
N GLU A 705 52.71 -51.15 39.95
CA GLU A 705 54.12 -50.82 39.67
C GLU A 705 54.89 -50.29 40.89
N ARG A 706 54.17 -49.80 41.91
CA ARG A 706 54.74 -49.19 43.13
C ARG A 706 54.49 -50.02 44.39
N GLN A 707 53.97 -51.24 44.22
CA GLN A 707 53.86 -52.23 45.29
C GLN A 707 55.25 -52.78 45.65
N GLY A 708 55.51 -52.95 46.95
CA GLY A 708 56.77 -53.40 47.50
C GLY A 708 57.83 -52.30 47.67
N GLY A 709 58.84 -52.56 48.49
CA GLY A 709 59.92 -51.63 48.82
C GLY A 709 60.74 -52.10 50.02
N LEU A 710 61.97 -51.58 50.18
CA LEU A 710 62.77 -51.91 51.36
C LEU A 710 62.21 -51.26 52.62
N VAL A 711 61.75 -50.00 52.52
CA VAL A 711 61.24 -49.20 53.65
C VAL A 711 59.71 -49.36 53.77
N PRO A 712 59.18 -50.00 54.83
CA PRO A 712 57.76 -50.35 54.95
C PRO A 712 56.98 -49.32 55.81
N CYS A 713 57.30 -48.04 55.68
CA CYS A 713 56.67 -46.95 56.43
C CYS A 713 56.90 -45.61 55.75
N GLY A 714 56.09 -44.61 56.07
CA GLY A 714 56.21 -43.25 55.54
C GLY A 714 55.97 -43.14 54.03
N ARG A 715 55.21 -44.08 53.44
CA ARG A 715 54.87 -44.07 52.02
C ARG A 715 53.57 -43.30 51.79
N LEU A 716 53.41 -42.74 50.59
CA LEU A 716 52.19 -42.04 50.18
C LEU A 716 51.00 -42.98 49.93
N TYR A 717 51.27 -44.26 49.69
CA TYR A 717 50.30 -45.27 49.34
C TYR A 717 50.44 -46.48 50.24
N ASP A 718 49.33 -47.12 50.56
CA ASP A 718 49.32 -48.40 51.28
C ASP A 718 49.42 -49.57 50.29
N ASP A 719 50.28 -50.54 50.57
CA ASP A 719 50.39 -51.77 49.77
C ASP A 719 49.53 -52.87 50.40
N PRO A 720 48.49 -53.37 49.71
CA PRO A 720 47.60 -54.39 50.27
C PRO A 720 48.31 -55.73 50.57
N ASN A 721 49.53 -55.94 50.05
CA ASN A 721 50.28 -57.17 50.28
C ASN A 721 51.11 -57.15 51.57
N THR A 722 51.21 -56.00 52.26
CA THR A 722 51.94 -55.94 53.52
C THR A 722 51.02 -55.98 54.74
N PRO A 723 51.43 -56.63 55.84
CA PRO A 723 50.55 -56.80 57.01
C PRO A 723 50.27 -55.53 57.80
N CYS A 724 50.91 -54.41 57.46
CA CYS A 724 50.84 -53.14 58.16
C CYS A 724 50.53 -52.01 57.19
N ASP A 725 49.82 -50.99 57.67
CA ASP A 725 49.57 -49.77 56.89
C ASP A 725 50.91 -49.04 56.68
N GLU A 726 51.39 -49.03 55.43
CA GLU A 726 52.70 -48.45 55.07
C GLU A 726 52.71 -46.91 55.09
N ARG A 727 51.54 -46.28 55.31
CA ARG A 727 51.38 -44.83 55.42
C ARG A 727 51.69 -44.31 56.81
N GLU A 728 51.73 -45.19 57.82
CA GLU A 728 52.05 -44.78 59.18
C GLU A 728 53.46 -44.18 59.26
N GLN A 729 53.64 -43.20 60.14
CA GLN A 729 54.96 -42.64 60.43
C GLN A 729 55.89 -43.75 60.93
N CYS A 730 57.15 -43.74 60.47
CA CYS A 730 58.12 -44.77 60.81
C CYS A 730 58.37 -44.86 62.33
N GLN A 731 57.83 -45.90 62.94
CA GLN A 731 58.04 -46.28 64.35
C GLN A 731 58.99 -47.48 64.48
N ILE A 732 59.46 -47.76 65.71
CA ILE A 732 60.36 -48.89 66.02
C ILE A 732 59.80 -50.24 65.54
N LYS A 733 58.46 -50.42 65.52
CA LYS A 733 57.83 -51.65 65.00
C LYS A 733 58.15 -51.90 63.52
N HIS A 734 58.36 -50.85 62.72
CA HIS A 734 58.72 -50.97 61.29
C HIS A 734 60.21 -51.25 61.08
N LEU A 735 61.06 -51.07 62.10
CA LEU A 735 62.49 -51.42 62.02
C LEU A 735 62.70 -52.92 61.79
N PHE A 736 61.91 -53.75 62.48
CA PHE A 736 61.98 -55.21 62.30
C PHE A 736 61.50 -55.65 60.92
N LEU A 737 60.50 -54.96 60.36
CA LEU A 737 60.04 -55.17 58.99
C LEU A 737 61.09 -54.73 57.96
N LEU A 738 61.76 -53.60 58.19
CA LEU A 738 62.88 -53.14 57.36
C LEU A 738 64.04 -54.16 57.38
N ILE A 739 64.42 -54.67 58.55
CA ILE A 739 65.48 -55.68 58.69
C ILE A 739 65.10 -56.96 57.94
N ARG A 740 63.85 -57.42 58.06
CA ARG A 740 63.34 -58.54 57.26
C ARG A 740 63.51 -58.28 55.76
N ASN A 741 63.00 -57.14 55.27
CA ASN A 741 63.06 -56.79 53.84
C ASN A 741 64.50 -56.71 53.33
N ILE A 742 65.44 -56.20 54.13
CA ILE A 742 66.88 -56.17 53.80
C ILE A 742 67.46 -57.59 53.73
N LEU A 743 67.18 -58.43 54.72
CA LEU A 743 67.68 -59.80 54.75
C LEU A 743 67.12 -60.64 53.60
N ASP A 744 65.82 -60.51 53.29
CA ASP A 744 65.20 -61.16 52.13
C ASP A 744 65.82 -60.68 50.81
N PHE A 745 66.06 -59.38 50.66
CA PHE A 745 66.76 -58.83 49.50
C PHE A 745 68.18 -59.38 49.36
N LEU A 746 68.95 -59.43 50.46
CA LEU A 746 70.33 -59.93 50.47
C LEU A 746 70.40 -61.42 50.14
N LEU A 747 69.52 -62.24 50.73
CA LEU A 747 69.55 -63.69 50.57
C LEU A 747 68.98 -64.14 49.22
N TRP A 748 67.82 -63.63 48.81
CA TRP A 748 67.10 -64.16 47.66
C TRP A 748 67.38 -63.43 46.36
N LYS A 749 67.66 -62.12 46.41
CA LYS A 749 67.98 -61.34 45.20
C LYS A 749 69.49 -61.13 45.03
N LEU A 750 70.19 -60.63 46.03
CA LEU A 750 71.61 -60.30 45.87
C LEU A 750 72.51 -61.54 45.83
N ALA A 751 72.34 -62.48 46.77
CA ALA A 751 73.20 -63.67 46.83
C ALA A 751 73.02 -64.58 45.60
N THR A 752 71.83 -64.67 45.03
CA THR A 752 71.57 -65.42 43.78
C THR A 752 72.23 -64.74 42.57
N ILE A 753 72.14 -63.42 42.45
CA ILE A 753 72.85 -62.66 41.40
C ILE A 753 74.37 -62.85 41.53
N LEU A 754 74.92 -62.74 42.75
CA LEU A 754 76.34 -62.95 43.01
C LEU A 754 76.77 -64.39 42.71
N LEU A 755 75.93 -65.38 43.01
CA LEU A 755 76.18 -66.78 42.68
C LEU A 755 76.27 -66.98 41.16
N ILE A 756 75.33 -66.41 40.39
CA ILE A 756 75.34 -66.48 38.91
C ILE A 756 76.60 -65.80 38.36
N LEU A 757 76.94 -64.60 38.84
CA LEU A 757 78.15 -63.89 38.41
C LEU A 757 79.43 -64.66 38.73
N ALA A 758 79.52 -65.27 39.92
CA ALA A 758 80.66 -66.09 40.30
C ALA A 758 80.79 -67.34 39.42
N LEU A 759 79.68 -68.01 39.10
CA LEU A 759 79.65 -69.16 38.20
C LEU A 759 80.05 -68.78 36.76
N VAL A 760 79.60 -67.61 36.27
CA VAL A 760 80.02 -67.08 34.96
C VAL A 760 81.52 -66.76 34.97
N ALA A 761 82.03 -66.10 36.01
CA ALA A 761 83.46 -65.78 36.13
C ALA A 761 84.32 -67.04 36.11
N VAL A 762 83.89 -68.08 36.84
CA VAL A 762 84.54 -69.40 36.82
C VAL A 762 84.44 -70.06 35.44
N GLY A 763 83.29 -69.97 34.77
CA GLY A 763 83.10 -70.46 33.40
C GLY A 763 84.02 -69.77 32.39
N VAL A 764 84.20 -68.45 32.51
CA VAL A 764 85.14 -67.67 31.69
C VAL A 764 86.59 -68.08 31.98
N MET A 765 86.98 -68.25 33.24
CA MET A 765 88.31 -68.76 33.60
C MET A 765 88.57 -70.15 33.01
N LEU A 766 87.57 -71.04 33.05
CA LEU A 766 87.65 -72.38 32.43
C LEU A 766 87.80 -72.28 30.90
N TYR A 767 87.08 -71.38 30.24
CA TYR A 767 87.17 -71.19 28.79
C TYR A 767 88.53 -70.63 28.35
N ILE A 768 89.04 -69.62 29.06
CA ILE A 768 90.33 -68.99 28.74
C ILE A 768 91.50 -69.94 29.03
N SER A 769 91.36 -70.86 29.99
CA SER A 769 92.42 -71.80 30.41
C SER A 769 92.98 -72.69 29.30
N LYS A 770 92.23 -72.97 28.22
CA LYS A 770 92.64 -73.87 27.11
C LYS A 770 93.24 -75.21 27.56
N GLY A 771 92.88 -75.71 28.75
CA GLY A 771 93.38 -76.98 29.29
C GLY A 771 94.61 -76.90 30.22
N GLU A 772 95.05 -75.71 30.63
CA GLU A 772 96.17 -75.57 31.58
C GLU A 772 95.85 -76.16 32.97
N THR A 773 96.69 -77.07 33.46
CA THR A 773 96.42 -77.87 34.67
C THR A 773 96.36 -77.04 35.95
N THR A 774 97.11 -75.94 36.03
CA THR A 774 97.16 -74.99 37.16
C THR A 774 95.83 -74.23 37.32
N ILE A 775 95.28 -73.70 36.23
CA ILE A 775 94.02 -72.94 36.22
C ILE A 775 92.83 -73.88 36.46
N ILE A 776 92.86 -75.11 35.95
CA ILE A 776 91.81 -76.11 36.24
C ILE A 776 91.74 -76.46 37.74
N LEU A 777 92.88 -76.54 38.42
CA LEU A 777 92.91 -76.75 39.88
C LEU A 777 92.33 -75.55 40.64
N GLN A 778 92.61 -74.33 40.19
CA GLN A 778 92.00 -73.12 40.74
C GLN A 778 90.48 -73.06 40.49
N VAL A 779 90.00 -73.47 39.31
CA VAL A 779 88.56 -73.57 39.00
C VAL A 779 87.86 -74.59 39.90
N LYS A 780 88.42 -75.79 40.10
CA LYS A 780 87.86 -76.79 41.01
C LYS A 780 87.82 -76.30 42.46
N SER A 781 88.88 -75.60 42.89
CA SER A 781 88.93 -74.96 44.22
C SER A 781 87.86 -73.88 44.35
N ALA A 782 87.75 -72.97 43.37
CA ALA A 782 86.77 -71.90 43.36
C ALA A 782 85.32 -72.41 43.38
N LEU A 783 84.98 -73.41 42.55
CA LEU A 783 83.66 -74.05 42.57
C LEU A 783 83.34 -74.67 43.94
N LYS A 784 84.31 -75.36 44.54
CA LYS A 784 84.15 -75.94 45.87
C LYS A 784 83.83 -74.86 46.91
N TRP A 785 84.56 -73.76 46.91
CA TRP A 785 84.31 -72.65 47.85
C TRP A 785 83.01 -71.91 47.59
N ILE A 786 82.61 -71.72 46.33
CA ILE A 786 81.30 -71.12 45.98
C ILE A 786 80.15 -71.99 46.50
N VAL A 787 80.22 -73.31 46.26
CA VAL A 787 79.19 -74.25 46.73
C VAL A 787 79.16 -74.32 48.25
N ILE A 788 80.31 -74.40 48.91
CA ILE A 788 80.39 -74.41 50.38
C ILE A 788 79.86 -73.09 50.94
N GLY A 789 80.26 -71.94 50.38
CA GLY A 789 79.84 -70.63 50.84
C GLY A 789 78.33 -70.42 50.71
N TYR A 790 77.76 -70.72 49.54
CA TYR A 790 76.32 -70.62 49.34
C TYR A 790 75.54 -71.63 50.20
N GLY A 791 76.07 -72.85 50.35
CA GLY A 791 75.52 -73.86 51.25
C GLY A 791 75.51 -73.42 52.72
N LEU A 792 76.58 -72.76 53.19
CA LEU A 792 76.63 -72.19 54.55
C LEU A 792 75.61 -71.08 54.75
N ILE A 793 75.38 -70.22 53.75
CA ILE A 793 74.36 -69.16 53.81
C ILE A 793 72.96 -69.77 53.95
N LEU A 794 72.62 -70.77 53.12
CA LEU A 794 71.33 -71.47 53.20
C LEU A 794 71.17 -72.26 54.51
N LEU A 795 72.24 -72.89 54.99
CA LEU A 795 72.24 -73.63 56.25
C LEU A 795 72.07 -72.69 57.45
N ALA A 796 72.73 -71.53 57.45
CA ALA A 796 72.54 -70.51 58.48
C ALA A 796 71.09 -70.00 58.50
N TRP A 797 70.52 -69.70 57.33
CA TRP A 797 69.12 -69.31 57.20
C TRP A 797 68.15 -70.39 57.73
N SER A 798 68.39 -71.66 57.38
CA SER A 798 67.59 -72.80 57.84
C SER A 798 67.66 -72.99 59.36
N ILE A 799 68.85 -72.90 59.95
CA ILE A 799 69.05 -73.02 61.41
C ILE A 799 68.33 -71.90 62.16
N VAL A 800 68.46 -70.65 61.69
CA VAL A 800 67.79 -69.52 62.34
C VAL A 800 66.27 -69.71 62.31
N ASN A 801 65.70 -70.10 61.17
CA ASN A 801 64.26 -70.38 61.06
C ASN A 801 63.80 -71.54 61.95
N PHE A 802 64.59 -72.61 62.00
CA PHE A 802 64.29 -73.76 62.86
C PHE A 802 64.29 -73.36 64.34
N LEU A 803 65.30 -72.61 64.81
CA LEU A 803 65.40 -72.14 66.19
C LEU A 803 64.24 -71.19 66.56
N LEU A 804 63.88 -70.27 65.66
CA LEU A 804 62.76 -69.35 65.88
C LEU A 804 61.41 -70.08 65.94
N ALA A 805 61.21 -71.09 65.10
CA ALA A 805 60.01 -71.93 65.14
C ALA A 805 59.90 -72.73 66.45
N LEU A 806 61.02 -73.25 66.96
CA LEU A 806 61.09 -74.01 68.21
C LEU A 806 60.82 -73.13 69.44
N ALA A 807 61.20 -71.85 69.37
CA ALA A 807 60.90 -70.84 70.40
C ALA A 807 59.42 -70.37 70.40
N GLY A 808 58.56 -70.94 69.54
CA GLY A 808 57.12 -70.68 69.54
C GLY A 808 56.71 -69.36 68.86
N PHE A 809 57.63 -68.69 68.15
CA PHE A 809 57.29 -67.52 67.36
C PHE A 809 56.43 -67.94 66.15
N ARG A 810 55.17 -67.52 66.13
CA ARG A 810 54.26 -67.71 64.98
C ARG A 810 54.49 -66.69 63.86
N PHE A 811 55.35 -65.70 64.08
CA PHE A 811 55.76 -64.75 63.05
C PHE A 811 56.72 -65.44 62.08
N GLN A 812 56.22 -65.75 60.89
CA GLN A 812 56.96 -66.38 59.81
C GLN A 812 57.85 -65.33 59.11
N ILE A 813 58.96 -64.95 59.75
CA ILE A 813 59.83 -63.85 59.27
C ILE A 813 60.43 -64.15 57.88
N PHE A 814 60.64 -65.43 57.55
CA PHE A 814 61.27 -65.84 56.29
C PHE A 814 60.48 -66.91 55.51
N GLY A 815 59.17 -67.02 55.75
CA GLY A 815 58.33 -68.06 55.15
C GLY A 815 58.54 -69.45 55.76
N HIS A 816 57.96 -70.47 55.13
CA HIS A 816 58.15 -71.86 55.54
C HIS A 816 59.52 -72.35 55.11
N TRP A 817 60.28 -73.01 55.99
CA TRP A 817 61.64 -73.51 55.66
C TRP A 817 61.65 -74.55 54.52
N TRP A 818 60.49 -75.12 54.18
CA TRP A 818 60.30 -76.05 53.06
C TRP A 818 59.76 -75.39 51.78
N GLU A 819 59.37 -74.11 51.84
CA GLU A 819 58.95 -73.34 50.67
C GLU A 819 60.11 -72.45 50.24
N LEU A 820 60.59 -72.65 49.02
CA LEU A 820 61.53 -71.71 48.42
C LEU A 820 60.71 -70.50 47.93
N PRO A 821 60.98 -69.29 48.44
CA PRO A 821 60.32 -68.08 47.95
C PRO A 821 60.87 -67.78 46.55
N PHE A 822 60.03 -67.98 45.55
CA PHE A 822 60.31 -67.56 44.18
C PHE A 822 59.30 -66.52 43.75
#